data_AF-A0A7R9M798-F1
#
_entry.id   AF-A0A7R9M798-F1
#
_cell.length_a   1.000
_cell.length_b   1.000
_cell.length_c   1.000
_cell.angle_alpha   90.00
_cell.angle_beta   90.00
_cell.angle_gamma   90.00
#
_symmetry.space_group_name_H-M   'P 1'
#
loop_
_entity.id
_entity.type
_entity.pdbx_description
1 polymer ?
#
loop_
_entity_poly.entity_id
_entity_poly.type
_entity_poly.pdbx_seq_one_letter_code
_entity_poly.pdbx_strand_id
1 'polypeptide(L)'
;MTNTSVLIRVCVDVNTTSGVVRGLTVNALNTSVDQFLNIPYAEPPVGSLRFAKPVALKEPIKEIIDGTETGNSCYQTENELYKDFIGNLTLSEDCLVLNVWTPHVRSDNSSKDSPLKPVMFWIHGGGLAIGSSFQYQYNGSALAAHDVVVVSINYRLAQFGFLYGGDDRAPGNQGFYDQLLALKWVRANIYNFGGDRDQITIFGESAGSWSVSVQLLSPLSKGLFKRAIMESGAHMFNKDRDIRTKSEVLGDAKNLAKHFNCSENEWLECLQKVDANHIKDVILATTVATLDTEYLPVSAHTAFETLKFNKDLDLMAGVAAHEGSMLLYSVLQHIPQNITESEFKKLAQSFDSLFHDLNATAITDFYLDNVNKTDPEQVKWALYDLYGDLIMTCPTYQFAKNYATHSGAGIFIEFSVCVDVNTTSGVVRGLTVNALNTSVDQFLNIPYAEPPVGSLRFAKPVPLKEPIKFLNIPYAEPPVGSLRFAKRHGEFLGEDCLVLNVWTPHVRSNTSLKDSPLNPVMFWIHGGALYLGSSFQYQYNGSALAAHDVVVVSMNYRLGQFGFLYGGDDRAPGNQGFYDQLLALKWVRENIHKFGGDRDQITIFGESAGSWSVSAQILSPLSKGLFKRAIMESGAHMFNKNRDIRTKSEVLSDAKNLAKHFNCSENEWLECLQKVDANHLIEATVVGITVATLDTEYLPVSAHTAFETLKFNKDLDLMAGVAAHEGSTLLRMVVQHIPQNITESDFKKLAQSFDSFFHDLNATAISDFYLGNINKTDPEQVKWALYDLYGDLLMACPTYQFAKNYATHSGAGRNRPKSGQNL
;
A
#
# COMPACT_ATOMS: atom_id res chain seq x y z
N MET A 1 38.62 6.84 -15.55
CA MET A 1 37.33 7.27 -16.12
C MET A 1 36.24 6.56 -15.33
N THR A 2 35.84 7.19 -14.23
CA THR A 2 34.75 6.74 -13.35
C THR A 2 33.44 7.24 -13.95
N ASN A 3 32.53 6.32 -14.28
CA ASN A 3 31.18 6.65 -14.74
C ASN A 3 30.38 7.18 -13.54
N THR A 4 30.51 8.46 -13.28
CA THR A 4 29.58 9.21 -12.44
C THR A 4 28.27 9.31 -13.22
N SER A 5 27.25 8.55 -12.82
CA SER A 5 25.89 8.70 -13.36
C SER A 5 25.31 10.01 -12.84
N VAL A 6 25.66 11.11 -13.51
CA VAL A 6 24.92 12.37 -13.46
C VAL A 6 23.51 12.05 -13.95
N LEU A 7 22.49 12.33 -13.12
CA LEU A 7 21.08 12.35 -13.54
C LEU A 7 20.91 13.49 -14.56
N ILE A 8 21.27 13.23 -15.81
CA ILE A 8 20.95 14.12 -16.92
C ILE A 8 19.44 13.96 -17.13
N ARG A 9 18.66 14.96 -16.71
CA ARG A 9 17.26 15.09 -17.14
C ARG A 9 17.30 15.32 -18.65
N VAL A 10 16.96 14.30 -19.42
CA VAL A 10 16.87 14.41 -20.88
C VAL A 10 15.48 14.94 -21.20
N CYS A 11 15.42 16.16 -21.75
CA CYS A 11 14.18 16.72 -22.27
C CYS A 11 13.89 16.12 -23.63
N VAL A 12 12.61 15.86 -23.90
CA VAL A 12 12.14 15.27 -25.15
C VAL A 12 10.95 16.09 -25.66
N ASP A 13 10.98 16.49 -26.94
CA ASP A 13 9.92 17.32 -27.54
C ASP A 13 9.08 16.50 -28.54
N VAL A 14 7.75 16.65 -28.49
CA VAL A 14 6.80 15.96 -29.36
C VAL A 14 5.80 16.95 -29.96
N ASN A 15 5.60 16.88 -31.28
CA ASN A 15 4.59 17.70 -31.96
C ASN A 15 3.20 17.10 -31.80
N THR A 16 2.22 17.93 -31.43
CA THR A 16 0.81 17.55 -31.30
C THR A 16 -0.10 18.59 -31.96
N THR A 17 -1.39 18.30 -32.10
CA THR A 17 -2.40 19.26 -32.51
C THR A 17 -2.61 20.38 -31.49
N SER A 18 -2.19 20.19 -30.23
CA SER A 18 -2.22 21.24 -29.20
C SER A 18 -1.01 22.18 -29.28
N GLY A 19 0.06 21.79 -29.97
CA GLY A 19 1.35 22.49 -29.96
C GLY A 19 2.51 21.52 -29.73
N VAL A 20 3.72 22.06 -29.57
CA VAL A 20 4.92 21.29 -29.22
C VAL A 20 4.94 21.05 -27.72
N VAL A 21 5.04 19.79 -27.27
CA VAL A 21 5.06 19.42 -25.85
C VAL A 21 6.46 18.95 -25.48
N ARG A 22 7.01 19.50 -24.39
CA ARG A 22 8.28 19.08 -23.80
C ARG A 22 8.06 18.19 -22.58
N GLY A 23 8.58 16.98 -22.63
CA GLY A 23 8.56 16.00 -21.54
C GLY A 23 9.96 15.69 -20.99
N LEU A 24 10.03 14.67 -20.13
CA LEU A 24 11.25 14.17 -19.50
C LEU A 24 11.39 12.66 -19.66
N THR A 25 12.61 12.19 -19.90
CA THR A 25 12.95 10.77 -19.71
C THR A 25 13.18 10.49 -18.23
N VAL A 26 12.47 9.50 -17.68
CA VAL A 26 12.51 9.09 -16.26
C VAL A 26 12.80 7.59 -16.14
N ASN A 27 13.40 7.18 -15.02
CA ASN A 27 13.59 5.74 -14.73
C ASN A 27 12.32 5.13 -14.16
N ALA A 28 11.92 3.96 -14.66
CA ALA A 28 10.80 3.19 -14.18
C ALA A 28 11.13 1.69 -14.21
N LEU A 29 10.97 1.00 -13.08
CA LEU A 29 11.43 -0.37 -12.89
C LEU A 29 12.93 -0.50 -13.27
N ASN A 30 13.25 -1.40 -14.21
CA ASN A 30 14.61 -1.64 -14.70
C ASN A 30 14.88 -0.96 -16.07
N THR A 31 14.07 0.02 -16.48
CA THR A 31 14.18 0.72 -17.77
C THR A 31 13.96 2.24 -17.62
N SER A 32 14.07 2.97 -18.73
CA SER A 32 13.67 4.37 -18.86
C SER A 32 12.40 4.52 -19.70
N VAL A 33 11.57 5.51 -19.39
CA VAL A 33 10.37 5.88 -20.15
C VAL A 33 10.33 7.39 -20.35
N ASP A 34 9.70 7.84 -21.44
CA ASP A 34 9.45 9.25 -21.70
C ASP A 34 8.07 9.65 -21.12
N GLN A 35 8.05 10.74 -20.35
CA GLN A 35 6.89 11.24 -19.64
C GLN A 35 6.53 12.66 -20.10
N PHE A 36 5.25 12.87 -20.38
CA PHE A 36 4.67 14.16 -20.76
C PHE A 36 3.42 14.40 -19.92
N LEU A 37 3.44 15.40 -19.05
CA LEU A 37 2.33 15.74 -18.16
C LEU A 37 1.58 16.97 -18.67
N ASN A 38 0.38 17.22 -18.15
CA ASN A 38 -0.32 18.50 -18.24
C ASN A 38 -0.54 19.04 -19.68
N ILE A 39 -0.88 18.16 -20.64
CA ILE A 39 -1.12 18.53 -22.04
C ILE A 39 -2.58 18.97 -22.22
N PRO A 40 -2.88 20.21 -22.63
CA PRO A 40 -4.25 20.65 -22.85
C PRO A 40 -4.85 19.98 -24.09
N TYR A 41 -6.05 19.41 -23.95
CA TYR A 41 -6.79 18.80 -25.06
C TYR A 41 -8.05 19.59 -25.45
N ALA A 42 -8.42 20.61 -24.68
CA ALA A 42 -9.59 21.45 -24.89
C ALA A 42 -9.31 22.91 -24.49
N GLU A 43 -10.16 23.81 -24.96
CA GLU A 43 -10.26 25.19 -24.43
C GLU A 43 -10.68 25.16 -22.95
N PRO A 44 -10.17 26.07 -22.11
CA PRO A 44 -10.57 26.15 -20.70
C PRO A 44 -12.09 26.35 -20.57
N PRO A 45 -12.81 25.48 -19.82
CA PRO A 45 -14.27 25.54 -19.70
C PRO A 45 -14.76 26.61 -18.72
N VAL A 46 -14.22 27.84 -18.83
CA VAL A 46 -14.49 28.98 -17.95
C VAL A 46 -15.55 29.93 -18.52
N GLY A 47 -16.16 30.74 -17.65
CA GLY A 47 -17.12 31.77 -18.06
C GLY A 47 -18.33 31.16 -18.78
N SER A 48 -18.58 31.57 -20.03
CA SER A 48 -19.71 31.05 -20.82
C SER A 48 -19.53 29.59 -21.26
N LEU A 49 -18.31 29.04 -21.20
CA LEU A 49 -18.05 27.62 -21.45
C LEU A 49 -18.29 26.75 -20.21
N ARG A 50 -18.50 27.36 -19.03
CA ARG A 50 -18.91 26.62 -17.84
C ARG A 50 -20.27 25.97 -18.12
N PHE A 51 -20.36 24.68 -17.85
CA PHE A 51 -21.48 23.77 -18.14
C PHE A 51 -21.72 23.46 -19.64
N ALA A 52 -20.97 24.05 -20.57
CA ALA A 52 -21.09 23.71 -21.99
C ALA A 52 -20.33 22.41 -22.33
N LYS A 53 -20.61 21.82 -23.51
CA LYS A 53 -19.74 20.78 -24.10
C LYS A 53 -18.30 21.33 -24.23
N PRO A 54 -17.25 20.51 -24.02
CA PRO A 54 -15.89 20.96 -24.21
C PRO A 54 -15.64 21.33 -25.67
N VAL A 55 -14.76 22.30 -25.87
CA VAL A 55 -14.40 22.81 -27.20
C VAL A 55 -12.95 22.42 -27.46
N ALA A 56 -12.67 21.79 -28.60
CA ALA A 56 -11.30 21.52 -29.02
C ALA A 56 -10.51 22.84 -29.16
N LEU A 57 -9.21 22.82 -28.87
CA LEU A 57 -8.34 23.97 -29.11
C LEU A 57 -8.48 24.44 -30.55
N LYS A 58 -8.81 25.72 -30.75
CA LYS A 58 -9.03 26.27 -32.10
C LYS A 58 -7.72 26.37 -32.89
N GLU A 59 -6.66 26.73 -32.20
CA GLU A 59 -5.32 26.89 -32.77
C GLU A 59 -4.29 26.22 -31.84
N PRO A 60 -3.21 25.66 -32.39
CA PRO A 60 -2.11 25.15 -31.56
C PRO A 60 -1.49 26.27 -30.71
N ILE A 61 -1.14 25.94 -29.48
CA ILE A 61 -0.35 26.80 -28.60
C ILE A 61 1.02 27.04 -29.27
N LYS A 62 1.40 28.31 -29.39
CA LYS A 62 2.60 28.73 -30.13
C LYS A 62 3.86 28.47 -29.31
N GLU A 63 3.78 28.68 -28.01
CA GLU A 63 4.81 28.36 -27.05
C GLU A 63 4.94 26.85 -26.85
N ILE A 64 6.12 26.41 -26.41
CA ILE A 64 6.32 25.01 -26.00
C ILE A 64 5.49 24.77 -24.74
N ILE A 65 4.64 23.75 -24.79
CA ILE A 65 3.86 23.28 -23.66
C ILE A 65 4.82 22.54 -22.72
N ASP A 66 4.95 23.03 -21.49
CA ASP A 66 5.73 22.38 -20.45
C ASP A 66 4.95 21.20 -19.88
N GLY A 67 5.37 19.99 -20.28
CA GLY A 67 4.85 18.74 -19.75
C GLY A 67 5.82 18.03 -18.81
N THR A 68 6.68 18.77 -18.13
CA THR A 68 7.65 18.20 -17.18
C THR A 68 7.10 18.12 -15.75
N GLU A 69 5.98 18.80 -15.46
CA GLU A 69 5.36 18.89 -14.13
C GLU A 69 3.83 18.70 -14.20
N THR A 70 3.23 18.35 -13.07
CA THR A 70 1.77 18.21 -12.92
C THR A 70 1.07 19.56 -12.97
N GLY A 71 -0.15 19.61 -13.49
CA GLY A 71 -0.95 20.83 -13.59
C GLY A 71 -2.16 20.87 -12.65
N ASN A 72 -3.16 21.65 -13.04
CA ASN A 72 -4.37 21.85 -12.25
C ASN A 72 -5.34 20.67 -12.37
N SER A 73 -5.94 20.31 -11.24
CA SER A 73 -7.05 19.35 -11.18
C SER A 73 -8.38 20.09 -11.28
N CYS A 74 -9.41 19.40 -11.77
CA CYS A 74 -10.74 19.99 -11.88
C CYS A 74 -11.33 20.32 -10.50
N TYR A 75 -12.08 21.41 -10.43
CA TYR A 75 -12.80 21.79 -9.22
C TYR A 75 -13.68 20.66 -8.68
N GLN A 76 -13.51 20.41 -7.38
CA GLN A 76 -14.16 19.35 -6.61
C GLN A 76 -14.12 19.69 -5.12
N THR A 77 -14.86 18.97 -4.28
CA THR A 77 -14.83 19.21 -2.84
C THR A 77 -13.44 18.93 -2.25
N GLU A 78 -13.05 19.68 -1.23
CA GLU A 78 -11.81 19.47 -0.47
C GLU A 78 -12.09 18.92 0.93
N ASN A 79 -13.21 18.22 1.11
CA ASN A 79 -13.57 17.60 2.38
C ASN A 79 -12.42 16.71 2.89
N GLU A 80 -12.04 16.89 4.17
CA GLU A 80 -10.95 16.15 4.84
C GLU A 80 -11.07 14.63 4.67
N LEU A 81 -12.31 14.09 4.64
CA LEU A 81 -12.55 12.66 4.43
C LEU A 81 -11.95 12.12 3.13
N TYR A 82 -11.82 12.96 2.09
CA TYR A 82 -11.28 12.56 0.79
C TYR A 82 -9.83 13.01 0.58
N LYS A 83 -9.27 13.84 1.47
CA LYS A 83 -7.89 14.33 1.32
C LYS A 83 -6.86 13.21 1.40
N ASP A 84 -7.09 12.22 2.26
CA ASP A 84 -6.20 11.06 2.36
C ASP A 84 -6.21 10.20 1.08
N PHE A 85 -7.32 10.19 0.34
CA PHE A 85 -7.47 9.44 -0.91
C PHE A 85 -6.93 10.19 -2.15
N ILE A 86 -7.13 11.51 -2.21
CA ILE A 86 -6.84 12.32 -3.39
C ILE A 86 -5.50 13.04 -3.29
N GLY A 87 -5.03 13.32 -2.07
CA GLY A 87 -3.84 14.12 -1.80
C GLY A 87 -4.10 15.63 -1.96
N ASN A 88 -3.02 16.42 -1.92
CA ASN A 88 -3.09 17.87 -2.09
C ASN A 88 -3.17 18.21 -3.58
N LEU A 89 -4.31 18.75 -4.01
CA LEU A 89 -4.53 19.20 -5.39
C LEU A 89 -4.53 20.72 -5.49
N THR A 90 -4.07 21.25 -6.63
CA THR A 90 -4.37 22.62 -7.04
C THR A 90 -5.61 22.60 -7.93
N LEU A 91 -6.68 23.27 -7.51
CA LEU A 91 -7.97 23.25 -8.20
C LEU A 91 -8.11 24.43 -9.17
N SER A 92 -8.62 24.15 -10.36
CA SER A 92 -8.97 25.15 -11.37
C SER A 92 -10.12 24.64 -12.26
N GLU A 93 -10.85 25.56 -12.88
CA GLU A 93 -11.75 25.22 -13.99
C GLU A 93 -10.95 24.96 -15.28
N ASP A 94 -9.80 25.60 -15.43
CA ASP A 94 -8.83 25.28 -16.47
C ASP A 94 -8.06 24.01 -16.09
N CYS A 95 -8.70 22.87 -16.33
CA CYS A 95 -8.25 21.55 -15.88
C CYS A 95 -8.33 20.47 -16.96
N LEU A 96 -8.77 20.78 -18.19
CA LEU A 96 -8.98 19.80 -19.27
C LEU A 96 -7.65 19.43 -19.95
N VAL A 97 -6.84 18.68 -19.20
CA VAL A 97 -5.50 18.25 -19.55
C VAL A 97 -5.35 16.73 -19.48
N LEU A 98 -4.33 16.21 -20.15
CA LEU A 98 -3.98 14.79 -20.16
C LEU A 98 -2.48 14.59 -19.99
N ASN A 99 -2.09 13.37 -19.63
CA ASN A 99 -0.71 12.93 -19.45
C ASN A 99 -0.43 11.74 -20.37
N VAL A 100 0.82 11.59 -20.80
CA VAL A 100 1.29 10.49 -21.65
C VAL A 100 2.61 9.95 -21.10
N TRP A 101 2.68 8.63 -20.89
CA TRP A 101 3.92 7.89 -20.64
C TRP A 101 4.13 6.91 -21.78
N THR A 102 5.35 6.84 -22.31
CA THR A 102 5.69 5.95 -23.43
C THR A 102 7.09 5.36 -23.23
N PRO A 103 7.36 4.13 -23.67
CA PRO A 103 8.71 3.56 -23.61
C PRO A 103 9.73 4.49 -24.28
N HIS A 104 9.44 4.92 -25.51
CA HIS A 104 10.27 5.84 -26.29
C HIS A 104 9.41 6.60 -27.31
N VAL A 105 9.66 7.91 -27.46
CA VAL A 105 9.04 8.71 -28.53
C VAL A 105 9.60 8.41 -29.92
N ARG A 106 8.84 8.82 -30.96
CA ARG A 106 9.29 8.73 -32.36
C ARG A 106 10.04 10.00 -32.80
N SER A 107 11.15 10.31 -32.13
CA SER A 107 11.94 11.54 -32.35
C SER A 107 12.94 11.51 -33.51
N ASP A 108 13.42 10.33 -33.95
CA ASP A 108 14.47 10.19 -34.98
C ASP A 108 14.06 9.26 -36.14
N ASN A 109 14.73 9.37 -37.29
CA ASN A 109 14.44 8.53 -38.47
C ASN A 109 14.62 7.02 -38.21
N SER A 110 15.44 6.63 -37.23
CA SER A 110 15.61 5.23 -36.82
C SER A 110 14.44 4.68 -35.99
N SER A 111 13.68 5.53 -35.27
CA SER A 111 12.53 5.11 -34.46
C SER A 111 11.20 5.13 -35.22
N LYS A 112 11.19 5.60 -36.48
CA LYS A 112 10.02 5.53 -37.37
C LYS A 112 9.73 4.12 -37.88
N ASP A 113 10.69 3.22 -37.89
CA ASP A 113 10.48 1.83 -38.30
C ASP A 113 10.11 0.91 -37.11
N SER A 114 10.18 1.43 -35.87
CA SER A 114 9.75 0.68 -34.69
C SER A 114 8.24 0.41 -34.72
N PRO A 115 7.80 -0.80 -34.30
CA PRO A 115 6.39 -1.12 -34.23
C PRO A 115 5.67 -0.20 -33.24
N LEU A 116 4.47 0.23 -33.63
CA LEU A 116 3.60 1.00 -32.74
C LEU A 116 3.14 0.15 -31.57
N LYS A 117 2.94 0.78 -30.42
CA LYS A 117 2.60 0.11 -29.16
C LYS A 117 1.11 0.22 -28.84
N PRO A 118 0.52 -0.76 -28.13
CA PRO A 118 -0.84 -0.62 -27.63
C PRO A 118 -0.97 0.61 -26.74
N VAL A 119 -2.16 1.22 -26.72
CA VAL A 119 -2.44 2.43 -25.94
C VAL A 119 -3.44 2.10 -24.84
N MET A 120 -3.08 2.36 -23.58
CA MET A 120 -3.98 2.25 -22.43
C MET A 120 -4.45 3.65 -22.02
N PHE A 121 -5.77 3.89 -22.06
CA PHE A 121 -6.39 5.19 -21.81
C PHE A 121 -7.16 5.15 -20.48
N TRP A 122 -6.58 5.72 -19.44
CA TRP A 122 -7.07 5.72 -18.05
C TRP A 122 -8.09 6.84 -17.82
N ILE A 123 -9.23 6.46 -17.23
CA ILE A 123 -10.27 7.35 -16.74
C ILE A 123 -10.38 7.16 -15.22
N HIS A 124 -10.07 8.19 -14.44
CA HIS A 124 -10.04 8.07 -12.98
C HIS A 124 -11.45 7.94 -12.37
N GLY A 125 -11.53 7.23 -11.24
CA GLY A 125 -12.71 7.10 -10.39
C GLY A 125 -12.99 8.34 -9.52
N GLY A 126 -13.85 8.16 -8.51
CA GLY A 126 -14.25 9.21 -7.56
C GLY A 126 -15.72 9.64 -7.63
N GLY A 127 -16.63 8.70 -7.91
CA GLY A 127 -18.08 8.96 -7.89
C GLY A 127 -18.56 10.05 -8.85
N LEU A 128 -17.80 10.36 -9.91
CA LEU A 128 -17.99 11.51 -10.81
C LEU A 128 -17.89 12.89 -10.12
N ALA A 129 -17.52 12.94 -8.84
CA ALA A 129 -17.52 14.14 -8.00
C ALA A 129 -16.10 14.59 -7.63
N ILE A 130 -15.18 13.65 -7.49
CA ILE A 130 -13.79 13.84 -7.05
C ILE A 130 -12.82 13.03 -7.93
N GLY A 131 -11.52 13.24 -7.75
CA GLY A 131 -10.44 12.53 -8.44
C GLY A 131 -9.58 13.41 -9.34
N SER A 132 -8.42 12.90 -9.73
CA SER A 132 -7.50 13.59 -10.65
C SER A 132 -6.55 12.61 -11.34
N SER A 133 -6.17 12.89 -12.58
CA SER A 133 -5.12 12.15 -13.29
C SER A 133 -3.71 12.33 -12.69
N PHE A 134 -3.54 13.29 -11.78
CA PHE A 134 -2.28 13.58 -11.11
C PHE A 134 -2.08 12.84 -9.78
N GLN A 135 -3.05 12.02 -9.36
CA GLN A 135 -2.89 11.18 -8.16
C GLN A 135 -1.70 10.23 -8.34
N TYR A 136 -0.87 10.10 -7.31
CA TYR A 136 0.40 9.36 -7.41
C TYR A 136 0.20 7.89 -7.81
N GLN A 137 -0.91 7.28 -7.37
CA GLN A 137 -1.25 5.89 -7.71
C GLN A 137 -1.53 5.67 -9.20
N TYR A 138 -1.78 6.73 -9.98
CA TYR A 138 -2.05 6.67 -11.43
C TYR A 138 -0.84 7.06 -12.29
N ASN A 139 0.35 7.10 -11.70
CA ASN A 139 1.58 7.32 -12.47
C ASN A 139 1.80 6.17 -13.47
N GLY A 140 1.63 6.46 -14.76
CA GLY A 140 1.69 5.47 -15.83
C GLY A 140 3.08 4.94 -16.17
N SER A 141 4.15 5.43 -15.53
CA SER A 141 5.53 5.07 -15.87
C SER A 141 5.84 3.57 -15.69
N ALA A 142 5.31 2.94 -14.64
CA ALA A 142 5.50 1.51 -14.38
C ALA A 142 4.80 0.65 -15.45
N LEU A 143 3.60 1.02 -15.87
CA LEU A 143 2.91 0.35 -16.97
C LEU A 143 3.62 0.58 -18.31
N ALA A 144 4.07 1.81 -18.58
CA ALA A 144 4.82 2.12 -19.79
C ALA A 144 6.13 1.32 -19.91
N ALA A 145 6.77 0.98 -18.79
CA ALA A 145 7.94 0.10 -18.78
C ALA A 145 7.66 -1.33 -19.31
N HIS A 146 6.38 -1.74 -19.41
CA HIS A 146 5.93 -2.98 -20.03
C HIS A 146 5.57 -2.84 -21.53
N ASP A 147 6.17 -1.87 -22.22
CA ASP A 147 6.08 -1.71 -23.68
C ASP A 147 4.68 -1.31 -24.20
N VAL A 148 3.97 -0.48 -23.43
CA VAL A 148 2.66 0.13 -23.78
C VAL A 148 2.71 1.66 -23.64
N VAL A 149 1.89 2.39 -24.39
CA VAL A 149 1.69 3.83 -24.16
C VAL A 149 0.53 4.01 -23.20
N VAL A 150 0.74 4.78 -22.13
CA VAL A 150 -0.29 5.05 -21.12
C VAL A 150 -0.72 6.50 -21.22
N VAL A 151 -2.02 6.74 -21.26
CA VAL A 151 -2.63 8.07 -21.24
C VAL A 151 -3.54 8.17 -20.03
N SER A 152 -3.48 9.26 -19.27
CA SER A 152 -4.46 9.57 -18.23
C SER A 152 -5.05 10.96 -18.44
N ILE A 153 -6.33 11.15 -18.09
CA ILE A 153 -7.06 12.39 -18.39
C ILE A 153 -7.71 12.98 -17.14
N ASN A 154 -7.74 14.31 -17.05
CA ASN A 154 -8.71 15.01 -16.24
C ASN A 154 -10.01 15.19 -17.04
N TYR A 155 -11.16 15.12 -16.37
CA TYR A 155 -12.47 15.47 -16.90
C TYR A 155 -13.25 16.26 -15.84
N ARG A 156 -14.21 17.10 -16.23
CA ARG A 156 -15.00 17.88 -15.25
C ARG A 156 -15.84 16.97 -14.37
N LEU A 157 -15.94 17.36 -13.09
CA LEU A 157 -16.59 16.59 -12.03
C LEU A 157 -17.78 17.36 -11.45
N ALA A 158 -18.61 16.65 -10.68
CA ALA A 158 -19.79 17.18 -9.99
C ALA A 158 -20.68 18.03 -10.92
N GLN A 159 -21.26 19.12 -10.42
CA GLN A 159 -22.08 20.02 -11.21
C GLN A 159 -21.34 20.67 -12.40
N PHE A 160 -20.00 20.80 -12.36
CA PHE A 160 -19.26 21.33 -13.51
C PHE A 160 -19.28 20.35 -14.70
N GLY A 161 -19.30 19.05 -14.40
CA GLY A 161 -19.29 17.97 -15.39
C GLY A 161 -20.67 17.39 -15.72
N PHE A 162 -21.69 17.58 -14.89
CA PHE A 162 -22.93 16.79 -15.03
C PHE A 162 -24.24 17.59 -14.91
N LEU A 163 -24.18 18.92 -14.77
CA LEU A 163 -25.38 19.76 -14.68
C LEU A 163 -26.17 19.78 -16.00
N TYR A 164 -27.47 19.50 -15.92
CA TYR A 164 -28.41 19.66 -17.03
C TYR A 164 -29.26 20.93 -16.87
N GLY A 165 -29.11 21.87 -17.82
CA GLY A 165 -29.79 23.16 -17.83
C GLY A 165 -31.08 23.25 -18.63
N GLY A 166 -31.53 22.14 -19.22
CA GLY A 166 -32.76 22.11 -20.02
C GLY A 166 -32.56 22.43 -21.50
N ASP A 167 -31.37 22.86 -21.92
CA ASP A 167 -31.01 23.16 -23.30
C ASP A 167 -29.50 22.91 -23.58
N ASP A 168 -29.06 23.22 -24.79
CA ASP A 168 -27.70 22.94 -25.28
C ASP A 168 -26.59 23.76 -24.60
N ARG A 169 -26.92 24.81 -23.85
CA ARG A 169 -25.94 25.57 -23.05
C ARG A 169 -25.41 24.75 -21.87
N ALA A 170 -26.24 23.84 -21.37
CA ALA A 170 -25.87 22.85 -20.36
C ALA A 170 -26.59 21.52 -20.64
N PRO A 171 -26.09 20.71 -21.59
CA PRO A 171 -26.81 19.53 -22.09
C PRO A 171 -26.75 18.32 -21.16
N GLY A 172 -26.07 18.42 -20.01
CA GLY A 172 -25.74 17.29 -19.15
C GLY A 172 -24.60 16.46 -19.74
N ASN A 173 -23.99 15.58 -18.93
CA ASN A 173 -22.91 14.67 -19.34
C ASN A 173 -21.64 15.37 -19.87
N GLN A 174 -21.38 16.62 -19.50
CA GLN A 174 -20.21 17.39 -19.93
C GLN A 174 -18.89 16.65 -19.64
N GLY A 175 -18.75 16.03 -18.46
CA GLY A 175 -17.59 15.21 -18.10
C GLY A 175 -17.39 14.02 -19.02
N PHE A 176 -18.46 13.39 -19.52
CA PHE A 176 -18.34 12.35 -20.54
C PHE A 176 -17.95 12.92 -21.91
N TYR A 177 -18.44 14.10 -22.28
CA TYR A 177 -17.97 14.78 -23.49
C TYR A 177 -16.48 15.18 -23.39
N ASP A 178 -15.99 15.51 -22.19
CA ASP A 178 -14.56 15.79 -21.93
C ASP A 178 -13.71 14.55 -22.23
N GLN A 179 -14.11 13.40 -21.68
CA GLN A 179 -13.46 12.11 -21.96
C GLN A 179 -13.49 11.75 -23.46
N LEU A 180 -14.63 11.97 -24.13
CA LEU A 180 -14.77 11.76 -25.57
C LEU A 180 -13.83 12.65 -26.38
N LEU A 181 -13.68 13.92 -26.01
CA LEU A 181 -12.79 14.84 -26.69
C LEU A 181 -11.32 14.48 -26.46
N ALA A 182 -10.95 14.10 -25.24
CA ALA A 182 -9.61 13.60 -24.95
C ALA A 182 -9.28 12.33 -25.75
N LEU A 183 -10.23 11.40 -25.89
CA LEU A 183 -10.04 10.19 -26.71
C LEU A 183 -9.85 10.54 -28.20
N LYS A 184 -10.58 11.53 -28.72
CA LYS A 184 -10.36 12.06 -30.08
C LYS A 184 -8.98 12.71 -30.23
N TRP A 185 -8.52 13.44 -29.21
CA TRP A 185 -7.17 13.99 -29.17
C TRP A 185 -6.12 12.88 -29.24
N VAL A 186 -6.28 11.82 -28.44
CA VAL A 186 -5.36 10.67 -28.44
C VAL A 186 -5.29 10.03 -29.82
N ARG A 187 -6.43 9.76 -30.48
CA ARG A 187 -6.42 9.22 -31.85
C ARG A 187 -5.68 10.10 -32.86
N ALA A 188 -5.74 11.43 -32.68
CA ALA A 188 -5.07 12.38 -33.56
C ALA A 188 -3.55 12.45 -33.31
N ASN A 189 -3.09 12.22 -32.08
CA ASN A 189 -1.72 12.55 -31.65
C ASN A 189 -0.85 11.38 -31.22
N ILE A 190 -1.44 10.26 -30.75
CA ILE A 190 -0.70 9.21 -30.04
C ILE A 190 0.36 8.51 -30.90
N TYR A 191 0.21 8.57 -32.23
CA TYR A 191 1.22 8.11 -33.18
C TYR A 191 2.59 8.76 -32.91
N ASN A 192 2.65 10.07 -32.63
CA ASN A 192 3.92 10.77 -32.38
C ASN A 192 4.59 10.35 -31.07
N PHE A 193 3.81 9.81 -30.13
CA PHE A 193 4.29 9.23 -28.88
C PHE A 193 4.64 7.74 -29.00
N GLY A 194 4.55 7.14 -30.20
CA GLY A 194 4.84 5.72 -30.42
C GLY A 194 3.64 4.77 -30.28
N GLY A 195 2.44 5.29 -30.01
CA GLY A 195 1.23 4.49 -29.83
C GLY A 195 0.48 4.21 -31.12
N ASP A 196 -0.19 3.05 -31.16
CA ASP A 196 -1.10 2.67 -32.23
C ASP A 196 -2.52 3.18 -31.93
N ARG A 197 -2.99 4.13 -32.74
CA ARG A 197 -4.34 4.69 -32.61
C ARG A 197 -5.45 3.65 -32.82
N ASP A 198 -5.17 2.51 -33.43
CA ASP A 198 -6.15 1.45 -33.67
C ASP A 198 -6.08 0.32 -32.63
N GLN A 199 -5.17 0.41 -31.66
CA GLN A 199 -5.05 -0.48 -30.50
C GLN A 199 -5.22 0.28 -29.17
N ILE A 200 -6.25 1.13 -29.10
CA ILE A 200 -6.61 1.83 -27.86
C ILE A 200 -7.51 0.93 -26.99
N THR A 201 -7.10 0.72 -25.74
CA THR A 201 -7.89 0.11 -24.67
C THR A 201 -8.26 1.20 -23.67
N ILE A 202 -9.57 1.45 -23.47
CA ILE A 202 -10.02 2.32 -22.38
C ILE A 202 -10.13 1.52 -21.09
N PHE A 203 -9.75 2.11 -19.96
CA PHE A 203 -9.87 1.47 -18.66
C PHE A 203 -10.08 2.50 -17.54
N GLY A 204 -10.73 2.07 -16.47
CA GLY A 204 -11.04 2.94 -15.35
C GLY A 204 -11.59 2.15 -14.16
N GLU A 205 -11.42 2.73 -12.98
CA GLU A 205 -11.88 2.18 -11.69
C GLU A 205 -13.07 2.98 -11.15
N SER A 206 -14.01 2.31 -10.47
CA SER A 206 -15.19 2.94 -9.84
C SER A 206 -15.98 3.79 -10.86
N ALA A 207 -16.12 5.09 -10.63
CA ALA A 207 -16.77 6.01 -11.58
C ALA A 207 -16.03 6.15 -12.93
N GLY A 208 -14.74 5.83 -12.98
CA GLY A 208 -13.98 5.64 -14.21
C GLY A 208 -14.46 4.41 -14.95
N SER A 209 -14.75 3.31 -14.25
CA SER A 209 -15.39 2.12 -14.83
C SER A 209 -16.83 2.39 -15.27
N TRP A 210 -17.59 3.21 -14.52
CA TRP A 210 -18.89 3.71 -14.98
C TRP A 210 -18.73 4.46 -16.30
N SER A 211 -17.75 5.36 -16.39
CA SER A 211 -17.42 6.08 -17.62
C SER A 211 -17.09 5.14 -18.77
N VAL A 212 -16.27 4.10 -18.55
CA VAL A 212 -16.00 3.05 -19.55
C VAL A 212 -17.28 2.37 -20.03
N SER A 213 -18.17 1.99 -19.10
CA SER A 213 -19.45 1.37 -19.48
C SER A 213 -20.35 2.32 -20.28
N VAL A 214 -20.38 3.62 -19.96
CA VAL A 214 -21.12 4.63 -20.74
C VAL A 214 -20.50 4.81 -22.14
N GLN A 215 -19.17 4.79 -22.27
CA GLN A 215 -18.48 4.84 -23.58
C GLN A 215 -18.80 3.60 -24.44
N LEU A 216 -18.95 2.42 -23.83
CA LEU A 216 -19.40 1.21 -24.53
C LEU A 216 -20.85 1.33 -25.04
N LEU A 217 -21.71 2.05 -24.32
CA LEU A 217 -23.10 2.27 -24.71
C LEU A 217 -23.28 3.42 -25.70
N SER A 218 -22.42 4.44 -25.64
CA SER A 218 -22.60 5.67 -26.42
C SER A 218 -22.37 5.45 -27.92
N PRO A 219 -23.29 5.92 -28.79
CA PRO A 219 -23.05 5.90 -30.23
C PRO A 219 -21.93 6.85 -30.66
N LEU A 220 -21.62 7.90 -29.87
CA LEU A 220 -20.59 8.89 -30.18
C LEU A 220 -19.17 8.35 -30.05
N SER A 221 -19.00 7.27 -29.27
CA SER A 221 -17.70 6.65 -29.01
C SER A 221 -17.35 5.53 -29.99
N LYS A 222 -18.28 5.22 -30.92
CA LYS A 222 -18.13 4.14 -31.89
C LYS A 222 -16.87 4.30 -32.74
N GLY A 223 -16.03 3.27 -32.74
CA GLY A 223 -14.81 3.22 -33.53
C GLY A 223 -13.64 4.03 -32.96
N LEU A 224 -13.75 4.58 -31.75
CA LEU A 224 -12.66 5.33 -31.13
C LEU A 224 -11.65 4.47 -30.36
N PHE A 225 -12.07 3.29 -29.88
CA PHE A 225 -11.25 2.35 -29.14
C PHE A 225 -11.55 0.90 -29.55
N LYS A 226 -10.65 -0.01 -29.19
CA LYS A 226 -10.66 -1.42 -29.59
C LYS A 226 -11.06 -2.37 -28.47
N ARG A 227 -10.74 -2.04 -27.21
CA ARG A 227 -11.03 -2.85 -26.02
C ARG A 227 -11.40 -1.98 -24.82
N ALA A 228 -12.03 -2.59 -23.83
CA ALA A 228 -12.40 -1.94 -22.58
C ALA A 228 -12.02 -2.80 -21.36
N ILE A 229 -11.63 -2.15 -20.26
CA ILE A 229 -11.43 -2.78 -18.96
C ILE A 229 -12.29 -2.03 -17.93
N MET A 230 -13.07 -2.76 -17.15
CA MET A 230 -13.98 -2.25 -16.13
C MET A 230 -13.57 -2.76 -14.75
N GLU A 231 -12.99 -1.88 -13.93
CA GLU A 231 -12.50 -2.21 -12.59
C GLU A 231 -13.50 -1.70 -11.55
N SER A 232 -14.21 -2.60 -10.87
CA SER A 232 -15.04 -2.26 -9.70
C SER A 232 -16.13 -1.24 -10.00
N GLY A 233 -16.94 -1.46 -11.04
CA GLY A 233 -18.14 -0.68 -11.29
C GLY A 233 -18.71 -0.84 -12.69
N ALA A 234 -20.03 -0.72 -12.83
CA ALA A 234 -20.68 -0.54 -14.12
C ALA A 234 -21.88 0.37 -13.98
N HIS A 235 -22.15 1.13 -15.03
CA HIS A 235 -23.32 1.99 -15.09
C HIS A 235 -24.54 1.18 -15.53
N MET A 236 -24.99 0.28 -14.65
CA MET A 236 -26.29 -0.36 -14.74
C MET A 236 -26.94 -0.35 -13.36
N PHE A 237 -28.26 -0.15 -13.38
CA PHE A 237 -29.22 -0.32 -12.29
C PHE A 237 -29.76 0.94 -11.59
N ASN A 238 -31.09 0.87 -11.50
CA ASN A 238 -32.12 1.79 -11.03
C ASN A 238 -32.28 3.15 -11.76
N LYS A 239 -33.48 3.35 -12.34
CA LYS A 239 -33.92 4.62 -12.95
C LYS A 239 -33.93 5.79 -11.94
N ASP A 240 -33.88 5.45 -10.65
CA ASP A 240 -34.05 6.38 -9.55
C ASP A 240 -32.71 6.79 -8.88
N ARG A 241 -31.54 6.26 -9.31
CA ARG A 241 -30.23 6.56 -8.69
C ARG A 241 -29.14 7.07 -9.63
N ASP A 242 -28.65 6.25 -10.56
CA ASP A 242 -27.39 6.53 -11.29
C ASP A 242 -27.61 7.19 -12.65
N ILE A 243 -28.79 6.99 -13.22
CA ILE A 243 -29.24 7.61 -14.46
C ILE A 243 -30.56 8.29 -14.14
N ARG A 244 -30.63 9.60 -14.35
CA ARG A 244 -31.85 10.36 -14.09
C ARG A 244 -32.40 10.95 -15.37
N THR A 245 -33.72 11.05 -15.43
CA THR A 245 -34.40 11.67 -16.56
C THR A 245 -34.08 13.16 -16.61
N LYS A 246 -34.14 13.76 -17.80
CA LYS A 246 -33.94 15.21 -17.99
C LYS A 246 -34.80 16.07 -17.06
N SER A 247 -36.02 15.64 -16.75
CA SER A 247 -36.91 16.37 -15.82
C SER A 247 -36.40 16.41 -14.39
N GLU A 248 -35.81 15.32 -13.92
CA GLU A 248 -35.31 15.20 -12.55
C GLU A 248 -34.05 16.03 -12.34
N VAL A 249 -33.05 15.86 -13.21
CA VAL A 249 -31.79 16.60 -13.11
C VAL A 249 -31.96 18.10 -13.34
N LEU A 250 -32.96 18.50 -14.13
CA LEU A 250 -33.33 19.92 -14.28
C LEU A 250 -33.90 20.50 -12.98
N GLY A 251 -34.68 19.71 -12.24
CA GLY A 251 -35.20 20.10 -10.92
C GLY A 251 -34.07 20.38 -9.94
N ASP A 252 -33.07 19.50 -9.90
CA ASP A 252 -31.91 19.67 -9.02
C ASP A 252 -31.02 20.84 -9.43
N ALA A 253 -30.79 21.05 -10.72
CA ALA A 253 -30.06 22.20 -11.22
C ALA A 253 -30.73 23.53 -10.84
N LYS A 254 -32.07 23.58 -10.86
CA LYS A 254 -32.84 24.73 -10.38
C LYS A 254 -32.77 24.90 -8.86
N ASN A 255 -32.72 23.81 -8.09
CA ASN A 255 -32.51 23.88 -6.65
C ASN A 255 -31.12 24.42 -6.29
N LEU A 256 -30.08 24.00 -7.02
CA LEU A 256 -28.75 24.57 -6.93
C LEU A 256 -28.76 26.08 -7.23
N ALA A 257 -29.47 26.48 -8.30
CA ALA A 257 -29.61 27.89 -8.64
C ALA A 257 -30.29 28.70 -7.52
N LYS A 258 -31.35 28.15 -6.92
CA LYS A 258 -32.03 28.76 -5.76
C LYS A 258 -31.11 28.89 -4.55
N HIS A 259 -30.25 27.90 -4.28
CA HIS A 259 -29.26 27.96 -3.19
C HIS A 259 -28.33 29.17 -3.32
N PHE A 260 -27.95 29.52 -4.56
CA PHE A 260 -27.14 30.70 -4.87
C PHE A 260 -27.96 31.97 -5.15
N ASN A 261 -29.25 31.98 -4.80
CA ASN A 261 -30.17 33.11 -5.00
C ASN A 261 -30.28 33.58 -6.47
N CYS A 262 -30.12 32.66 -7.43
CA CYS A 262 -30.29 32.96 -8.84
C CYS A 262 -31.79 33.12 -9.19
N SER A 263 -32.11 34.09 -10.05
CA SER A 263 -33.48 34.35 -10.51
C SER A 263 -33.94 33.29 -11.51
N GLU A 264 -35.24 32.97 -11.56
CA GLU A 264 -35.76 31.90 -12.44
C GLU A 264 -35.54 32.14 -13.94
N ASN A 265 -35.44 33.39 -14.39
CA ASN A 265 -35.34 33.73 -15.81
C ASN A 265 -33.90 33.72 -16.36
N GLU A 266 -32.89 33.83 -15.49
CA GLU A 266 -31.45 33.93 -15.86
C GLU A 266 -30.59 33.04 -14.97
N TRP A 267 -31.17 31.92 -14.51
CA TRP A 267 -30.59 31.11 -13.46
C TRP A 267 -29.27 30.45 -13.88
N LEU A 268 -29.12 30.07 -15.16
CA LEU A 268 -27.92 29.43 -15.68
C LEU A 268 -26.78 30.44 -15.84
N GLU A 269 -27.05 31.62 -16.41
CA GLU A 269 -26.07 32.72 -16.51
C GLU A 269 -25.63 33.21 -15.13
N CYS A 270 -26.54 33.19 -14.15
CA CYS A 270 -26.20 33.46 -12.76
C CYS A 270 -25.24 32.39 -12.20
N LEU A 271 -25.54 31.09 -12.35
CA LEU A 271 -24.64 30.02 -11.90
C LEU A 271 -23.27 30.05 -12.60
N GLN A 272 -23.19 30.48 -13.86
CA GLN A 272 -21.93 30.69 -14.57
C GLN A 272 -21.05 31.79 -13.94
N LYS A 273 -21.64 32.72 -13.19
CA LYS A 273 -20.93 33.80 -12.49
C LYS A 273 -20.62 33.50 -11.02
N VAL A 274 -21.18 32.43 -10.46
CA VAL A 274 -20.89 32.02 -9.08
C VAL A 274 -19.41 31.63 -8.97
N ASP A 275 -18.76 31.98 -7.86
CA ASP A 275 -17.38 31.57 -7.62
C ASP A 275 -17.26 30.05 -7.56
N ALA A 276 -16.28 29.49 -8.29
CA ALA A 276 -16.09 28.05 -8.37
C ALA A 276 -15.78 27.40 -7.01
N ASN A 277 -15.15 28.15 -6.09
CA ASN A 277 -14.88 27.69 -4.72
C ASN A 277 -16.15 27.52 -3.89
N HIS A 278 -17.22 28.24 -4.20
CA HIS A 278 -18.48 28.11 -3.46
C HIS A 278 -19.36 27.01 -4.04
N ILE A 279 -19.37 26.86 -5.37
CA ILE A 279 -20.22 25.85 -6.01
C ILE A 279 -19.67 24.43 -5.79
N LYS A 280 -18.32 24.25 -5.72
CA LYS A 280 -17.67 22.93 -5.60
C LYS A 280 -18.10 22.11 -4.38
N ASP A 281 -18.49 22.75 -3.28
CA ASP A 281 -18.83 22.08 -2.03
C ASP A 281 -20.32 21.70 -1.92
N VAL A 282 -21.13 22.05 -2.93
CA VAL A 282 -22.55 21.70 -3.00
C VAL A 282 -22.72 20.37 -3.71
N ILE A 283 -22.50 19.27 -2.98
CA ILE A 283 -22.69 17.90 -3.50
C ILE A 283 -24.20 17.60 -3.52
N LEU A 284 -24.83 17.80 -4.68
CA LEU A 284 -26.23 17.46 -4.94
C LEU A 284 -26.36 16.16 -5.74
N ALA A 285 -27.59 15.65 -5.80
CA ALA A 285 -28.06 14.59 -6.70
C ALA A 285 -27.89 14.88 -8.22
N THR A 286 -27.14 15.94 -8.57
CA THR A 286 -26.76 16.36 -9.93
C THR A 286 -25.51 15.64 -10.47
N THR A 287 -24.83 14.82 -9.67
CA THR A 287 -23.59 14.14 -10.05
C THR A 287 -23.87 12.75 -10.65
N VAL A 288 -24.75 12.72 -11.64
CA VAL A 288 -25.30 11.50 -12.25
C VAL A 288 -25.32 11.63 -13.77
N ALA A 289 -25.36 10.51 -14.48
CA ALA A 289 -25.54 10.55 -15.92
C ALA A 289 -26.96 10.99 -16.28
N THR A 290 -27.09 11.82 -17.31
CA THR A 290 -28.38 12.25 -17.86
C THR A 290 -28.79 11.36 -19.03
N LEU A 291 -29.96 10.72 -18.93
CA LEU A 291 -30.56 9.91 -20.01
C LEU A 291 -31.18 10.77 -21.10
N ASP A 292 -31.55 10.14 -22.22
CA ASP A 292 -32.23 10.76 -23.35
C ASP A 292 -31.42 11.91 -23.96
N THR A 293 -30.09 11.82 -23.85
CA THR A 293 -29.14 12.75 -24.46
C THR A 293 -28.53 12.13 -25.71
N GLU A 294 -27.91 12.97 -26.55
CA GLU A 294 -27.13 12.48 -27.70
C GLU A 294 -26.02 11.50 -27.28
N TYR A 295 -25.42 11.74 -26.11
CA TYR A 295 -24.36 10.90 -25.56
C TYR A 295 -24.90 9.56 -25.04
N LEU A 296 -25.98 9.60 -24.27
CA LEU A 296 -26.60 8.42 -23.66
C LEU A 296 -28.09 8.40 -24.00
N PRO A 297 -28.47 7.88 -25.18
CA PRO A 297 -29.82 8.00 -25.71
C PRO A 297 -30.83 7.05 -25.08
N VAL A 298 -30.36 5.91 -24.55
CA VAL A 298 -31.20 4.88 -23.91
C VAL A 298 -30.44 4.28 -22.73
N SER A 299 -31.15 3.61 -21.83
CA SER A 299 -30.52 2.91 -20.70
C SER A 299 -29.70 1.71 -21.19
N ALA A 300 -28.78 1.23 -20.34
CA ALA A 300 -27.98 0.05 -20.64
C ALA A 300 -28.85 -1.18 -20.96
N HIS A 301 -29.94 -1.38 -20.19
CA HIS A 301 -30.90 -2.46 -20.42
C HIS A 301 -31.50 -2.40 -21.84
N THR A 302 -32.07 -1.25 -22.21
CA THR A 302 -32.64 -1.04 -23.55
C THR A 302 -31.58 -1.15 -24.65
N ALA A 303 -30.35 -0.68 -24.39
CA ALA A 303 -29.25 -0.79 -25.34
C ALA A 303 -28.91 -2.26 -25.64
N PHE A 304 -28.84 -3.12 -24.61
CA PHE A 304 -28.61 -4.55 -24.79
C PHE A 304 -29.76 -5.24 -25.51
N GLU A 305 -31.02 -5.01 -25.09
CA GLU A 305 -32.20 -5.60 -25.74
C GLU A 305 -32.33 -5.22 -27.22
N THR A 306 -31.99 -3.96 -27.55
CA THR A 306 -32.09 -3.45 -28.92
C THR A 306 -30.80 -3.58 -29.73
N LEU A 307 -29.74 -4.15 -29.15
CA LEU A 307 -28.39 -4.27 -29.72
C LEU A 307 -27.79 -2.92 -30.17
N LYS A 308 -28.17 -1.81 -29.51
CA LYS A 308 -27.71 -0.44 -29.80
C LYS A 308 -26.57 -0.04 -28.86
N PHE A 309 -25.46 -0.76 -28.92
CA PHE A 309 -24.23 -0.48 -28.18
C PHE A 309 -23.00 -0.93 -29.00
N ASN A 310 -21.80 -0.56 -28.56
CA ASN A 310 -20.55 -0.96 -29.21
C ASN A 310 -20.22 -2.43 -28.86
N LYS A 311 -20.76 -3.38 -29.66
CA LYS A 311 -20.83 -4.82 -29.36
C LYS A 311 -19.71 -5.72 -29.90
N ASP A 312 -18.71 -5.15 -30.57
CA ASP A 312 -17.62 -5.91 -31.24
C ASP A 312 -16.25 -5.61 -30.60
N LEU A 313 -16.22 -5.29 -29.30
CA LEU A 313 -15.03 -4.88 -28.56
C LEU A 313 -14.75 -5.89 -27.44
N ASP A 314 -13.49 -6.26 -27.25
CA ASP A 314 -13.12 -7.14 -26.15
C ASP A 314 -13.32 -6.40 -24.82
N LEU A 315 -13.88 -7.11 -23.83
CA LEU A 315 -14.16 -6.58 -22.49
C LEU A 315 -13.46 -7.40 -21.43
N MET A 316 -12.71 -6.73 -20.56
CA MET A 316 -12.29 -7.25 -19.28
C MET A 316 -13.10 -6.56 -18.18
N ALA A 317 -13.63 -7.31 -17.22
CA ALA A 317 -14.35 -6.73 -16.10
C ALA A 317 -14.01 -7.48 -14.80
N GLY A 318 -13.88 -6.77 -13.69
CA GLY A 318 -13.59 -7.40 -12.41
C GLY A 318 -13.97 -6.54 -11.22
N VAL A 319 -13.95 -7.16 -10.04
CA VAL A 319 -14.30 -6.53 -8.77
C VAL A 319 -13.39 -7.05 -7.64
N ALA A 320 -13.18 -6.22 -6.63
CA ALA A 320 -12.51 -6.59 -5.40
C ALA A 320 -13.44 -7.42 -4.50
N ALA A 321 -12.86 -8.21 -3.59
CA ALA A 321 -13.64 -9.10 -2.72
C ALA A 321 -14.56 -8.36 -1.72
N HIS A 322 -14.22 -7.12 -1.33
CA HIS A 322 -14.91 -6.38 -0.25
C HIS A 322 -15.15 -4.92 -0.60
N GLU A 323 -15.77 -4.67 -1.75
CA GLU A 323 -16.10 -3.34 -2.27
C GLU A 323 -16.77 -2.42 -1.23
N GLY A 324 -17.69 -2.98 -0.42
CA GLY A 324 -18.47 -2.18 0.52
C GLY A 324 -17.69 -1.69 1.73
N SER A 325 -16.52 -2.26 2.04
CA SER A 325 -15.73 -1.87 3.21
C SER A 325 -15.27 -0.41 3.16
N MET A 326 -14.76 0.02 2.01
CA MET A 326 -14.36 1.40 1.75
C MET A 326 -15.56 2.30 1.42
N LEU A 327 -16.49 1.83 0.59
CA LEU A 327 -17.60 2.66 0.11
C LEU A 327 -18.59 3.02 1.23
N LEU A 328 -18.86 2.10 2.16
CA LEU A 328 -19.78 2.37 3.27
C LEU A 328 -19.22 3.45 4.22
N TYR A 329 -17.89 3.49 4.38
CA TYR A 329 -17.22 4.53 5.17
C TYR A 329 -17.45 5.93 4.56
N SER A 330 -17.37 6.03 3.24
CA SER A 330 -17.60 7.30 2.50
C SER A 330 -19.01 7.86 2.69
N VAL A 331 -20.01 6.98 2.88
CA VAL A 331 -21.42 7.37 3.00
C VAL A 331 -21.81 7.66 4.45
N LEU A 332 -21.41 6.80 5.39
CA LEU A 332 -21.83 6.94 6.78
C LEU A 332 -20.98 7.95 7.55
N GLN A 333 -19.79 8.31 7.05
CA GLN A 333 -18.76 9.17 7.70
C GLN A 333 -18.23 8.63 9.03
N HIS A 334 -19.02 7.84 9.75
CA HIS A 334 -18.70 7.02 10.91
C HIS A 334 -19.48 5.72 10.82
N ILE A 335 -18.76 4.61 10.69
CA ILE A 335 -19.35 3.28 10.85
C ILE A 335 -19.37 2.96 12.34
N PRO A 336 -20.55 2.68 12.95
CA PRO A 336 -20.61 2.28 14.34
C PRO A 336 -19.71 1.06 14.59
N GLN A 337 -18.86 1.12 15.62
CA GLN A 337 -17.97 0.01 15.98
C GLN A 337 -18.75 -1.27 16.32
N ASN A 338 -19.98 -1.12 16.81
CA ASN A 338 -20.87 -2.23 17.14
C ASN A 338 -22.16 -2.15 16.31
N ILE A 339 -22.20 -2.79 15.14
CA ILE A 339 -23.43 -2.93 14.36
C ILE A 339 -24.22 -4.14 14.88
N THR A 340 -25.43 -3.89 15.34
CA THR A 340 -26.38 -4.92 15.78
C THR A 340 -27.19 -5.47 14.60
N GLU A 341 -27.77 -6.66 14.75
CA GLU A 341 -28.73 -7.22 13.78
C GLU A 341 -29.90 -6.26 13.48
N SER A 342 -30.34 -5.50 14.50
CA SER A 342 -31.41 -4.51 14.34
C SER A 342 -31.01 -3.35 13.45
N GLU A 343 -29.76 -2.87 13.58
CA GLU A 343 -29.21 -1.82 12.73
C GLU A 343 -28.98 -2.31 11.31
N PHE A 344 -28.46 -3.53 11.14
CA PHE A 344 -28.36 -4.17 9.84
C PHE A 344 -29.72 -4.20 9.13
N LYS A 345 -30.78 -4.67 9.82
CA LYS A 345 -32.14 -4.72 9.26
C LYS A 345 -32.66 -3.35 8.85
N LYS A 346 -32.41 -2.31 9.65
CA LYS A 346 -32.81 -0.92 9.31
C LYS A 346 -32.09 -0.42 8.07
N LEU A 347 -30.79 -0.70 7.94
CA LEU A 347 -30.02 -0.31 6.76
C LEU A 347 -30.48 -1.10 5.51
N ALA A 348 -30.69 -2.41 5.64
CA ALA A 348 -31.26 -3.23 4.57
C ALA A 348 -32.64 -2.73 4.11
N GLN A 349 -33.50 -2.29 5.03
CA GLN A 349 -34.79 -1.65 4.71
C GLN A 349 -34.62 -0.30 4.00
N SER A 350 -33.62 0.50 4.37
CA SER A 350 -33.33 1.75 3.67
C SER A 350 -32.89 1.49 2.23
N PHE A 351 -32.13 0.42 1.98
CA PHE A 351 -31.77 0.00 0.63
C PHE A 351 -32.99 -0.53 -0.14
N ASP A 352 -33.87 -1.31 0.48
CA ASP A 352 -35.14 -1.72 -0.12
C ASP A 352 -35.94 -0.53 -0.65
N SER A 353 -36.04 0.54 0.15
CA SER A 353 -36.70 1.79 -0.26
C SER A 353 -35.99 2.57 -1.37
N LEU A 354 -34.68 2.38 -1.57
CA LEU A 354 -33.88 3.04 -2.59
C LEU A 354 -33.80 2.23 -3.91
N PHE A 355 -33.97 0.91 -3.85
CA PHE A 355 -33.81 0.02 -5.01
C PHE A 355 -35.13 -0.51 -5.57
N HIS A 356 -36.26 -0.33 -4.86
CA HIS A 356 -37.66 -0.58 -5.26
C HIS A 356 -38.03 -2.00 -5.77
N ASP A 357 -37.05 -2.87 -6.04
CA ASP A 357 -37.21 -4.26 -6.50
C ASP A 357 -36.63 -5.29 -5.51
N LEU A 358 -36.20 -4.84 -4.33
CA LEU A 358 -35.62 -5.71 -3.31
C LEU A 358 -36.70 -6.16 -2.31
N ASN A 359 -36.35 -7.15 -1.48
CA ASN A 359 -37.16 -7.55 -0.33
C ASN A 359 -36.25 -7.56 0.88
N ALA A 360 -36.44 -6.62 1.80
CA ALA A 360 -35.58 -6.46 2.98
C ALA A 360 -35.44 -7.74 3.82
N THR A 361 -36.48 -8.57 3.89
CA THR A 361 -36.44 -9.86 4.61
C THR A 361 -35.52 -10.84 3.89
N ALA A 362 -35.67 -10.99 2.57
CA ALA A 362 -34.82 -11.88 1.79
C ALA A 362 -33.34 -11.47 1.82
N ILE A 363 -33.05 -10.15 1.79
CA ILE A 363 -31.70 -9.62 1.97
C ILE A 363 -31.16 -10.02 3.35
N THR A 364 -31.93 -9.74 4.39
CA THR A 364 -31.49 -10.02 5.77
C THR A 364 -31.20 -11.50 5.96
N ASP A 365 -32.07 -12.37 5.46
CA ASP A 365 -31.88 -13.81 5.55
C ASP A 365 -30.61 -14.22 4.79
N PHE A 366 -30.43 -13.75 3.55
CA PHE A 366 -29.26 -14.10 2.75
C PHE A 366 -27.92 -13.73 3.41
N TYR A 367 -27.77 -12.50 3.89
CA TYR A 367 -26.50 -12.01 4.44
C TYR A 367 -26.26 -12.39 5.90
N LEU A 368 -27.31 -12.73 6.67
CA LEU A 368 -27.16 -13.07 8.10
C LEU A 368 -27.37 -14.56 8.42
N ASP A 369 -27.68 -15.44 7.46
CA ASP A 369 -27.98 -16.86 7.75
C ASP A 369 -26.80 -17.59 8.43
N ASN A 370 -25.58 -17.31 7.96
CA ASN A 370 -24.34 -17.95 8.43
C ASN A 370 -23.50 -17.04 9.35
N VAL A 371 -24.08 -15.94 9.82
CA VAL A 371 -23.39 -14.94 10.66
C VAL A 371 -23.75 -15.13 12.13
N ASN A 372 -22.76 -15.06 13.02
CA ASN A 372 -23.06 -14.99 14.44
C ASN A 372 -23.65 -13.60 14.78
N LYS A 373 -24.97 -13.51 14.86
CA LYS A 373 -25.72 -12.25 15.04
C LYS A 373 -25.41 -11.51 16.35
N THR A 374 -24.78 -12.18 17.31
CA THR A 374 -24.34 -11.57 18.59
C THR A 374 -22.93 -11.00 18.52
N ASP A 375 -22.21 -11.21 17.42
CA ASP A 375 -20.85 -10.71 17.17
C ASP A 375 -20.94 -9.48 16.24
N PRO A 376 -20.76 -8.25 16.77
CA PRO A 376 -20.95 -7.03 15.99
C PRO A 376 -19.98 -6.92 14.80
N GLU A 377 -18.81 -7.55 14.89
CA GLU A 377 -17.82 -7.53 13.80
C GLU A 377 -18.31 -8.33 12.60
N GLN A 378 -18.89 -9.52 12.83
CA GLN A 378 -19.41 -10.34 11.75
C GLN A 378 -20.64 -9.69 11.08
N VAL A 379 -21.49 -9.02 11.87
CA VAL A 379 -22.63 -8.27 11.32
C VAL A 379 -22.16 -7.07 10.49
N LYS A 380 -21.07 -6.40 10.90
CA LYS A 380 -20.44 -5.32 10.13
C LYS A 380 -19.90 -5.82 8.79
N TRP A 381 -19.24 -6.98 8.75
CA TRP A 381 -18.78 -7.59 7.50
C TRP A 381 -19.91 -7.98 6.56
N ALA A 382 -21.00 -8.56 7.09
CA ALA A 382 -22.19 -8.83 6.30
C ALA A 382 -22.77 -7.57 5.66
N LEU A 383 -22.66 -6.43 6.36
CA LEU A 383 -23.10 -5.13 5.84
C LEU A 383 -22.18 -4.62 4.73
N TYR A 384 -20.86 -4.84 4.84
CA TYR A 384 -19.92 -4.54 3.76
C TYR A 384 -20.19 -5.37 2.52
N ASP A 385 -20.46 -6.66 2.68
CA ASP A 385 -20.79 -7.53 1.54
C ASP A 385 -22.10 -7.08 0.89
N LEU A 386 -23.15 -6.82 1.68
CA LEU A 386 -24.42 -6.26 1.18
C LEU A 386 -24.21 -4.96 0.38
N TYR A 387 -23.47 -4.01 0.95
CA TYR A 387 -23.27 -2.72 0.30
C TYR A 387 -22.40 -2.84 -0.95
N GLY A 388 -21.31 -3.61 -0.88
CA GLY A 388 -20.43 -3.87 -2.01
C GLY A 388 -21.16 -4.56 -3.16
N ASP A 389 -22.00 -5.54 -2.83
CA ASP A 389 -22.75 -6.29 -3.82
C ASP A 389 -23.80 -5.45 -4.55
N LEU A 390 -24.47 -4.56 -3.83
CA LEU A 390 -25.47 -3.66 -4.42
C LEU A 390 -24.86 -2.54 -5.26
N ILE A 391 -23.70 -2.00 -4.86
CA ILE A 391 -23.13 -0.80 -5.50
C ILE A 391 -22.13 -1.15 -6.60
N MET A 392 -21.34 -2.22 -6.43
CA MET A 392 -20.23 -2.55 -7.32
C MET A 392 -20.32 -3.96 -7.91
N THR A 393 -20.42 -5.01 -7.09
CA THR A 393 -20.32 -6.41 -7.56
C THR A 393 -21.40 -6.79 -8.56
N CYS A 394 -22.67 -6.69 -8.16
CA CYS A 394 -23.79 -7.11 -9.00
C CYS A 394 -23.91 -6.26 -10.27
N PRO A 395 -23.82 -4.92 -10.23
CA PRO A 395 -23.85 -4.10 -11.44
C PRO A 395 -22.76 -4.47 -12.45
N THR A 396 -21.52 -4.64 -11.98
CA THR A 396 -20.38 -5.00 -12.83
C THR A 396 -20.58 -6.37 -13.47
N TYR A 397 -20.95 -7.37 -12.66
CA TYR A 397 -21.22 -8.71 -13.15
C TYR A 397 -22.37 -8.74 -14.16
N GLN A 398 -23.48 -8.06 -13.86
CA GLN A 398 -24.64 -8.03 -14.73
C GLN A 398 -24.33 -7.31 -16.05
N PHE A 399 -23.53 -6.23 -16.05
CA PHE A 399 -23.12 -5.55 -17.28
C PHE A 399 -22.25 -6.49 -18.11
N ALA A 400 -21.22 -7.08 -17.51
CA ALA A 400 -20.33 -8.02 -18.19
C ALA A 400 -21.10 -9.22 -18.77
N LYS A 401 -22.06 -9.78 -18.01
CA LYS A 401 -22.93 -10.87 -18.44
C LYS A 401 -23.85 -10.48 -19.60
N ASN A 402 -24.50 -9.32 -19.52
CA ASN A 402 -25.38 -8.82 -20.60
C ASN A 402 -24.57 -8.52 -21.85
N TYR A 403 -23.38 -7.91 -21.70
CA TYR A 403 -22.46 -7.69 -22.80
C TYR A 403 -22.06 -9.02 -23.43
N ALA A 404 -21.69 -10.03 -22.65
CA ALA A 404 -21.34 -11.38 -23.12
C ALA A 404 -22.44 -12.10 -23.87
N THR A 405 -23.68 -11.90 -23.46
CA THR A 405 -24.82 -12.56 -24.09
C THR A 405 -25.12 -11.97 -25.47
N HIS A 406 -24.77 -10.70 -25.71
CA HIS A 406 -25.15 -9.94 -26.90
C HIS A 406 -23.96 -9.51 -27.79
N SER A 407 -22.73 -9.77 -27.36
CA SER A 407 -21.46 -9.47 -28.05
C SER A 407 -20.87 -10.70 -28.72
N GLY A 408 -20.15 -10.50 -29.83
CA GLY A 408 -19.32 -11.53 -30.47
C GLY A 408 -17.85 -11.51 -30.04
N ALA A 409 -17.48 -10.65 -29.10
CA ALA A 409 -16.09 -10.39 -28.70
C ALA A 409 -15.59 -11.28 -27.56
N GLY A 410 -14.27 -11.26 -27.31
CA GLY A 410 -13.67 -11.96 -26.18
C GLY A 410 -14.00 -11.26 -24.85
N ILE A 411 -14.37 -12.04 -23.84
CA ILE A 411 -14.73 -11.50 -22.52
C ILE A 411 -13.98 -12.24 -21.42
N PHE A 412 -13.32 -11.46 -20.57
CA PHE A 412 -12.64 -11.94 -19.37
C PHE A 412 -13.31 -11.33 -18.15
N ILE A 413 -13.71 -12.17 -17.19
CA ILE A 413 -14.30 -11.74 -15.94
C ILE A 413 -13.43 -12.26 -14.80
N GLU A 414 -12.87 -11.36 -13.99
CA GLU A 414 -12.04 -11.70 -12.84
C GLU A 414 -12.75 -11.33 -11.54
N PHE A 415 -13.00 -12.32 -10.70
CA PHE A 415 -13.45 -12.11 -9.34
C PHE A 415 -12.30 -12.44 -8.39
N SER A 416 -12.10 -11.60 -7.38
CA SER A 416 -11.22 -11.94 -6.26
C SER A 416 -11.72 -13.25 -5.62
N VAL A 417 -10.91 -14.31 -5.67
CA VAL A 417 -11.26 -15.61 -5.09
C VAL A 417 -10.79 -15.62 -3.64
N CYS A 418 -11.74 -15.77 -2.72
CA CYS A 418 -11.43 -16.00 -1.31
C CYS A 418 -11.04 -17.47 -1.08
N VAL A 419 -10.03 -17.69 -0.24
CA VAL A 419 -9.56 -19.03 0.16
C VAL A 419 -9.63 -19.15 1.68
N ASP A 420 -10.34 -20.16 2.19
CA ASP A 420 -10.49 -20.37 3.63
C ASP A 420 -9.57 -21.49 4.14
N VAL A 421 -8.82 -21.23 5.21
CA VAL A 421 -7.91 -22.19 5.86
C VAL A 421 -8.22 -22.29 7.35
N ASN A 422 -8.46 -23.51 7.86
CA ASN A 422 -8.83 -23.74 9.26
C ASN A 422 -7.60 -23.93 10.17
N THR A 423 -7.22 -22.90 10.92
CA THR A 423 -6.05 -22.87 11.82
C THR A 423 -6.42 -23.13 13.28
N THR A 424 -5.43 -23.24 14.18
CA THR A 424 -5.71 -23.27 15.63
C THR A 424 -6.19 -21.93 16.18
N SER A 425 -5.91 -20.83 15.48
CA SER A 425 -6.49 -19.51 15.78
C SER A 425 -7.92 -19.34 15.27
N GLY A 426 -8.44 -20.28 14.46
CA GLY A 426 -9.72 -20.09 13.77
C GLY A 426 -9.68 -20.33 12.26
N VAL A 427 -10.83 -20.15 11.60
CA VAL A 427 -10.90 -20.10 10.14
C VAL A 427 -10.34 -18.76 9.66
N VAL A 428 -9.30 -18.82 8.85
CA VAL A 428 -8.63 -17.66 8.25
C VAL A 428 -9.02 -17.59 6.78
N ARG A 429 -9.61 -16.47 6.36
CA ARG A 429 -9.90 -16.18 4.95
C ARG A 429 -8.76 -15.36 4.34
N GLY A 430 -8.22 -15.85 3.23
CA GLY A 430 -7.24 -15.19 2.39
C GLY A 430 -7.80 -14.81 1.03
N LEU A 431 -7.01 -14.08 0.26
CA LEU A 431 -7.30 -13.66 -1.11
C LEU A 431 -6.26 -14.23 -2.07
N THR A 432 -6.71 -14.72 -3.22
CA THR A 432 -5.80 -15.01 -4.33
C THR A 432 -5.44 -13.71 -5.04
N VAL A 433 -4.14 -13.39 -5.11
CA VAL A 433 -3.57 -12.24 -5.80
C VAL A 433 -2.60 -12.69 -6.90
N ASN A 434 -2.36 -11.86 -7.90
CA ASN A 434 -1.34 -12.13 -8.92
C ASN A 434 0.00 -11.46 -8.53
N ALA A 435 1.07 -12.24 -8.51
CA ALA A 435 2.45 -11.78 -8.28
C ALA A 435 3.40 -12.45 -9.28
N LEU A 436 4.23 -11.65 -9.97
CA LEU A 436 5.20 -12.11 -10.98
C LEU A 436 4.59 -13.06 -12.04
N ASN A 437 3.37 -12.77 -12.51
CA ASN A 437 2.60 -13.60 -13.45
C ASN A 437 2.19 -14.99 -12.91
N THR A 438 2.15 -15.16 -11.59
CA THR A 438 1.65 -16.36 -10.90
C THR A 438 0.59 -15.98 -9.87
N SER A 439 -0.30 -16.92 -9.54
CA SER A 439 -1.29 -16.71 -8.48
C SER A 439 -0.70 -17.10 -7.13
N VAL A 440 -0.92 -16.27 -6.11
CA VAL A 440 -0.47 -16.42 -4.74
C VAL A 440 -1.67 -16.22 -3.81
N ASP A 441 -1.86 -17.10 -2.84
CA ASP A 441 -2.86 -16.89 -1.80
C ASP A 441 -2.22 -16.12 -0.63
N GLN A 442 -2.81 -14.98 -0.28
CA GLN A 442 -2.38 -14.15 0.85
C GLN A 442 -3.40 -14.17 1.98
N PHE A 443 -2.91 -14.33 3.20
CA PHE A 443 -3.68 -14.38 4.44
C PHE A 443 -3.06 -13.37 5.39
N LEU A 444 -3.79 -12.32 5.75
CA LEU A 444 -3.23 -11.20 6.50
C LEU A 444 -3.83 -11.12 7.91
N ASN A 445 -3.09 -10.52 8.83
CA ASN A 445 -3.50 -10.17 10.19
C ASN A 445 -3.96 -11.34 11.08
N ILE A 446 -3.37 -12.53 10.92
CA ILE A 446 -3.73 -13.72 11.70
C ILE A 446 -3.21 -13.57 13.14
N PRO A 447 -4.08 -13.49 14.16
CA PRO A 447 -3.64 -13.40 15.54
C PRO A 447 -3.03 -14.73 15.98
N TYR A 448 -1.86 -14.66 16.59
CA TYR A 448 -1.16 -15.83 17.14
C TYR A 448 -1.11 -15.84 18.67
N ALA A 449 -1.59 -14.77 19.31
CA ALA A 449 -1.61 -14.61 20.76
C ALA A 449 -2.80 -13.76 21.22
N GLU A 450 -3.14 -13.84 22.50
CA GLU A 450 -4.04 -12.89 23.17
C GLU A 450 -3.48 -11.45 23.08
N PRO A 451 -4.35 -10.43 22.95
CA PRO A 451 -3.94 -9.04 22.92
C PRO A 451 -3.06 -8.69 24.14
N PRO A 452 -1.85 -8.13 23.96
CA PRO A 452 -0.94 -7.83 25.05
C PRO A 452 -1.32 -6.50 25.71
N VAL A 453 -2.53 -6.42 26.26
CA VAL A 453 -3.08 -5.21 26.91
C VAL A 453 -3.32 -5.45 28.40
N GLY A 454 -3.46 -4.36 29.16
CA GLY A 454 -3.73 -4.42 30.60
C GLY A 454 -2.67 -5.24 31.34
N SER A 455 -3.09 -6.31 32.02
CA SER A 455 -2.17 -7.18 32.78
C SER A 455 -1.20 -7.96 31.89
N LEU A 456 -1.49 -8.14 30.59
CA LEU A 456 -0.62 -8.82 29.65
C LEU A 456 0.42 -7.90 28.99
N ARG A 457 0.31 -6.58 29.18
CA ARG A 457 1.13 -5.55 28.51
C ARG A 457 2.63 -5.83 28.55
N PHE A 458 3.14 -6.19 29.72
CA PHE A 458 4.56 -6.51 29.92
C PHE A 458 4.80 -8.00 30.20
N ALA A 459 3.77 -8.83 30.17
CA ALA A 459 3.90 -10.26 30.43
C ALA A 459 4.41 -11.01 29.19
N LYS A 460 4.78 -12.29 29.34
CA LYS A 460 4.97 -13.19 28.20
C LYS A 460 3.67 -13.27 27.37
N PRO A 461 3.74 -13.39 26.04
CA PRO A 461 2.55 -13.56 25.22
C PRO A 461 1.84 -14.86 25.60
N VAL A 462 0.53 -14.85 25.52
CA VAL A 462 -0.34 -15.97 25.86
C VAL A 462 -0.96 -16.49 24.58
N PRO A 463 -0.91 -17.81 24.27
CA PRO A 463 -1.65 -18.36 23.13
C PRO A 463 -3.14 -18.04 23.24
N LEU A 464 -3.82 -17.87 22.11
CA LEU A 464 -5.27 -17.67 22.07
C LEU A 464 -5.99 -18.79 22.84
N LYS A 465 -6.87 -18.42 23.76
CA LYS A 465 -7.65 -19.36 24.58
C LYS A 465 -8.78 -20.02 23.80
N GLU A 466 -9.43 -19.23 22.93
CA GLU A 466 -10.54 -19.67 22.10
C GLU A 466 -10.22 -19.36 20.64
N PRO A 467 -10.44 -20.32 19.71
CA PRO A 467 -10.33 -20.05 18.28
C PRO A 467 -11.34 -18.97 17.86
N ILE A 468 -10.89 -18.01 17.07
CA ILE A 468 -11.74 -17.02 16.46
C ILE A 468 -12.56 -17.72 15.39
N LYS A 469 -13.89 -17.65 15.46
CA LYS A 469 -14.76 -18.42 14.55
C LYS A 469 -14.50 -18.09 13.08
N PHE A 470 -14.26 -16.82 12.77
CA PHE A 470 -14.00 -16.36 11.42
C PHE A 470 -13.14 -15.10 11.46
N LEU A 471 -11.95 -15.15 10.85
CA LEU A 471 -11.05 -14.00 10.74
C LEU A 471 -11.11 -13.49 9.29
N ASN A 472 -11.89 -12.42 9.08
CA ASN A 472 -12.02 -11.75 7.79
C ASN A 472 -11.16 -10.50 7.79
N ILE A 473 -9.89 -10.60 7.40
CA ILE A 473 -9.02 -9.42 7.38
C ILE A 473 -8.17 -9.40 6.10
N PRO A 474 -8.76 -9.06 4.95
CA PRO A 474 -8.00 -8.81 3.73
C PRO A 474 -7.31 -7.43 3.75
N TYR A 475 -7.66 -6.57 4.72
CA TYR A 475 -7.03 -5.28 4.96
C TYR A 475 -6.65 -5.20 6.44
N ALA A 476 -5.36 -5.31 6.73
CA ALA A 476 -4.87 -5.06 8.07
C ALA A 476 -4.64 -3.56 8.22
N GLU A 477 -5.46 -2.88 9.01
CA GLU A 477 -5.01 -1.65 9.63
C GLU A 477 -3.85 -2.03 10.58
N PRO A 478 -2.65 -1.45 10.43
CA PRO A 478 -1.49 -1.89 11.17
C PRO A 478 -1.64 -1.50 12.65
N PRO A 479 -1.71 -2.44 13.62
CA PRO A 479 -1.56 -2.10 15.02
C PRO A 479 -0.06 -1.96 15.27
N VAL A 480 0.45 -0.72 15.35
CA VAL A 480 1.89 -0.49 15.54
C VAL A 480 2.19 -0.20 17.02
N GLY A 481 2.99 -1.08 17.63
CA GLY A 481 3.67 -0.91 18.92
C GLY A 481 4.80 0.14 18.91
N SER A 482 4.66 1.18 18.08
CA SER A 482 5.40 2.48 18.02
C SER A 482 6.85 2.45 17.49
N LEU A 483 7.57 3.51 17.02
CA LEU A 483 7.49 4.99 17.10
C LEU A 483 8.05 5.75 15.87
N ARG A 484 7.62 7.01 15.71
CA ARG A 484 8.08 8.11 14.81
C ARG A 484 7.67 8.09 13.33
N PHE A 485 7.64 6.96 12.63
CA PHE A 485 7.16 6.96 11.24
C PHE A 485 5.62 6.97 11.16
N ALA A 486 4.94 6.24 12.04
CA ALA A 486 3.47 6.14 12.09
C ALA A 486 2.76 7.51 12.16
N LYS A 487 3.28 8.46 12.96
CA LYS A 487 2.71 9.82 13.10
C LYS A 487 2.86 10.68 11.82
N ARG A 488 3.80 10.35 10.93
CA ARG A 488 4.00 11.04 9.64
C ARG A 488 3.09 10.52 8.52
N HIS A 489 2.50 9.34 8.70
CA HIS A 489 1.72 8.64 7.68
C HIS A 489 0.27 8.33 8.10
N GLY A 490 -0.21 8.87 9.23
CA GLY A 490 -1.61 8.73 9.64
C GLY A 490 -2.03 7.35 10.14
N GLU A 491 -1.07 6.49 10.54
CA GLU A 491 -1.38 5.13 11.00
C GLU A 491 -2.02 5.11 12.41
N PHE A 492 -3.04 4.26 12.61
CA PHE A 492 -3.67 4.01 13.91
C PHE A 492 -2.68 3.36 14.88
N LEU A 493 -2.59 3.87 16.12
CA LEU A 493 -1.73 3.33 17.18
C LEU A 493 -2.54 2.39 18.07
N GLY A 494 -2.11 1.13 18.19
CA GLY A 494 -2.79 0.10 18.98
C GLY A 494 -1.81 -0.92 19.57
N GLU A 495 -2.10 -1.38 20.79
CA GLU A 495 -1.30 -2.40 21.49
C GLU A 495 -1.66 -3.84 21.08
N ASP A 496 -2.81 -4.05 20.46
CA ASP A 496 -3.25 -5.35 19.96
C ASP A 496 -2.54 -5.70 18.64
N CYS A 497 -1.25 -6.03 18.73
CA CYS A 497 -0.35 -6.14 17.58
C CYS A 497 0.23 -7.54 17.33
N LEU A 498 -0.19 -8.58 18.07
CA LEU A 498 0.41 -9.92 17.99
C LEU A 498 -0.22 -10.76 16.87
N VAL A 499 0.09 -10.35 15.65
CA VAL A 499 -0.47 -10.88 14.39
C VAL A 499 0.62 -11.28 13.41
N LEU A 500 0.30 -12.19 12.49
CA LEU A 500 1.18 -12.62 11.40
C LEU A 500 0.44 -12.71 10.07
N ASN A 501 1.20 -12.67 8.98
CA ASN A 501 0.74 -12.78 7.61
C ASN A 501 1.34 -14.03 6.96
N VAL A 502 0.62 -14.67 6.05
CA VAL A 502 1.07 -15.83 5.28
C VAL A 502 0.81 -15.58 3.79
N TRP A 503 1.83 -15.75 2.96
CA TRP A 503 1.71 -15.84 1.50
C TRP A 503 2.14 -17.23 1.06
N THR A 504 1.37 -17.87 0.19
CA THR A 504 1.65 -19.23 -0.28
C THR A 504 1.35 -19.38 -1.77
N PRO A 505 2.09 -20.21 -2.52
CA PRO A 505 1.76 -20.51 -3.90
C PRO A 505 0.30 -20.98 -4.02
N HIS A 506 -0.45 -20.43 -4.97
CA HIS A 506 -1.85 -20.80 -5.13
C HIS A 506 -2.01 -22.27 -5.52
N VAL A 507 -2.77 -23.02 -4.72
CA VAL A 507 -3.05 -24.43 -4.99
C VAL A 507 -4.34 -24.54 -5.80
N ARG A 508 -4.21 -24.73 -7.11
CA ARG A 508 -5.36 -24.96 -8.01
C ARG A 508 -6.19 -26.16 -7.51
N SER A 509 -7.49 -25.96 -7.41
CA SER A 509 -8.50 -26.82 -6.75
C SER A 509 -8.62 -28.29 -7.19
N ASN A 510 -7.74 -28.83 -8.04
CA ASN A 510 -7.80 -30.22 -8.51
C ASN A 510 -6.87 -31.19 -7.78
N THR A 511 -5.99 -30.71 -6.91
CA THR A 511 -5.20 -31.55 -6.00
C THR A 511 -5.53 -31.15 -4.57
N SER A 512 -5.99 -32.11 -3.77
CA SER A 512 -6.08 -31.91 -2.32
C SER A 512 -4.72 -31.46 -1.80
N LEU A 513 -4.67 -30.40 -0.97
CA LEU A 513 -3.46 -29.99 -0.24
C LEU A 513 -2.77 -31.18 0.48
N LYS A 514 -3.52 -32.25 0.78
CA LYS A 514 -2.99 -33.48 1.39
C LYS A 514 -2.05 -34.28 0.48
N ASP A 515 -2.16 -34.12 -0.84
CA ASP A 515 -1.42 -34.92 -1.83
C ASP A 515 -0.33 -34.11 -2.55
N SER A 516 -0.27 -32.79 -2.32
CA SER A 516 0.76 -31.91 -2.87
C SER A 516 2.04 -31.94 -2.03
N PRO A 517 3.23 -31.84 -2.64
CA PRO A 517 4.47 -31.63 -1.90
C PRO A 517 4.38 -30.33 -1.10
N LEU A 518 4.83 -30.35 0.15
CA LEU A 518 4.88 -29.17 1.00
C LEU A 518 6.08 -28.28 0.59
N ASN A 519 5.84 -26.97 0.58
CA ASN A 519 6.83 -25.96 0.19
C ASN A 519 7.71 -25.55 1.38
N PRO A 520 8.99 -25.21 1.18
CA PRO A 520 9.82 -24.64 2.24
C PRO A 520 9.20 -23.34 2.79
N VAL A 521 9.48 -23.02 4.06
CA VAL A 521 8.90 -21.87 4.75
C VAL A 521 9.98 -20.83 5.03
N MET A 522 9.72 -19.57 4.68
CA MET A 522 10.55 -18.42 5.03
C MET A 522 9.80 -17.54 6.05
N PHE A 523 10.37 -17.37 7.23
CA PHE A 523 9.79 -16.63 8.36
C PHE A 523 10.56 -15.33 8.60
N TRP A 524 9.95 -14.22 8.20
CA TRP A 524 10.52 -12.88 8.25
C TRP A 524 10.29 -12.22 9.62
N ILE A 525 11.37 -11.67 10.18
CA ILE A 525 11.34 -10.85 11.39
C ILE A 525 11.87 -9.46 11.01
N HIS A 526 11.00 -8.46 11.05
CA HIS A 526 11.37 -7.11 10.61
C HIS A 526 12.37 -6.42 11.55
N GLY A 527 13.20 -5.55 10.97
CA GLY A 527 14.11 -4.67 11.67
C GLY A 527 13.46 -3.44 12.30
N GLY A 528 14.29 -2.42 12.54
CA GLY A 528 13.88 -1.18 13.20
C GLY A 528 14.35 -1.03 14.66
N ALA A 529 15.58 -1.46 14.93
CA ALA A 529 16.25 -1.27 16.22
C ALA A 529 15.46 -1.77 17.45
N LEU A 530 14.51 -2.69 17.26
CA LEU A 530 13.58 -3.22 18.28
C LEU A 530 12.63 -2.19 18.90
N TYR A 531 12.52 -0.97 18.34
CA TYR A 531 11.59 0.07 18.81
C TYR A 531 10.79 0.78 17.71
N LEU A 532 10.95 0.39 16.44
CA LEU A 532 10.13 0.83 15.32
C LEU A 532 9.97 -0.30 14.29
N GLY A 533 8.98 -0.20 13.40
CA GLY A 533 8.76 -1.14 12.31
C GLY A 533 7.41 -1.85 12.38
N SER A 534 7.05 -2.52 11.29
CA SER A 534 5.85 -3.38 11.20
C SER A 534 6.00 -4.35 10.05
N SER A 535 5.43 -5.55 10.17
CA SER A 535 5.27 -6.52 9.09
C SER A 535 4.33 -6.08 7.96
N PHE A 536 3.57 -4.99 8.15
CA PHE A 536 2.68 -4.42 7.15
C PHE A 536 3.36 -3.40 6.21
N GLN A 537 4.62 -3.08 6.44
CA GLN A 537 5.35 -2.20 5.52
C GLN A 537 5.38 -2.82 4.12
N TYR A 538 5.06 -2.02 3.10
CA TYR A 538 4.95 -2.47 1.71
C TYR A 538 6.18 -3.26 1.22
N GLN A 539 7.38 -2.88 1.67
CA GLN A 539 8.61 -3.60 1.32
C GLN A 539 8.70 -5.04 1.84
N TYR A 540 7.83 -5.46 2.78
CA TYR A 540 7.78 -6.81 3.33
C TYR A 540 6.61 -7.64 2.78
N ASN A 541 5.98 -7.20 1.69
CA ASN A 541 4.97 -8.00 1.00
C ASN A 541 5.60 -9.31 0.49
N GLY A 542 5.16 -10.45 1.06
CA GLY A 542 5.71 -11.77 0.76
C GLY A 542 5.30 -12.37 -0.59
N SER A 543 4.40 -11.73 -1.33
CA SER A 543 3.83 -12.30 -2.56
C SER A 543 4.86 -12.59 -3.65
N ALA A 544 5.86 -11.72 -3.82
CA ALA A 544 6.92 -11.91 -4.80
C ALA A 544 7.82 -13.12 -4.48
N LEU A 545 8.11 -13.35 -3.20
CA LEU A 545 8.85 -14.54 -2.77
C LEU A 545 7.98 -15.81 -2.87
N ALA A 546 6.69 -15.70 -2.52
CA ALA A 546 5.77 -16.82 -2.60
C ALA A 546 5.51 -17.30 -4.04
N ALA A 547 5.63 -16.42 -5.03
CA ALA A 547 5.60 -16.76 -6.45
C ALA A 547 6.72 -17.74 -6.89
N HIS A 548 7.72 -17.99 -6.04
CA HIS A 548 8.84 -18.90 -6.29
C HIS A 548 8.73 -20.22 -5.50
N ASP A 549 7.52 -20.74 -5.28
CA ASP A 549 7.26 -22.03 -4.61
C ASP A 549 7.74 -22.08 -3.14
N VAL A 550 7.55 -20.99 -2.41
CA VAL A 550 7.92 -20.86 -0.99
C VAL A 550 6.73 -20.32 -0.20
N VAL A 551 6.49 -20.82 1.02
CA VAL A 551 5.53 -20.18 1.93
C VAL A 551 6.26 -19.10 2.71
N VAL A 552 5.77 -17.86 2.65
CA VAL A 552 6.36 -16.71 3.33
C VAL A 552 5.47 -16.32 4.50
N VAL A 553 6.07 -16.15 5.67
CA VAL A 553 5.40 -15.66 6.87
C VAL A 553 6.08 -14.39 7.33
N SER A 554 5.33 -13.34 7.62
CA SER A 554 5.83 -12.16 8.33
C SER A 554 5.02 -11.92 9.60
N MET A 555 5.59 -11.25 10.60
CA MET A 555 4.92 -11.09 11.90
C MET A 555 5.22 -9.74 12.55
N ASN A 556 4.24 -9.23 13.28
CA ASN A 556 4.44 -8.14 14.23
C ASN A 556 4.79 -8.73 15.60
N TYR A 557 5.58 -8.00 16.37
CA TYR A 557 5.93 -8.31 17.76
C TYR A 557 6.00 -7.02 18.57
N ARG A 558 5.95 -7.11 19.91
CA ARG A 558 6.08 -5.90 20.73
C ARG A 558 7.46 -5.31 20.62
N LEU A 559 7.49 -3.99 20.49
CA LEU A 559 8.68 -3.16 20.35
C LEU A 559 8.87 -2.26 21.58
N GLY A 560 10.03 -1.63 21.67
CA GLY A 560 10.37 -0.66 22.71
C GLY A 560 10.19 -1.22 24.12
N GLN A 561 9.69 -0.38 25.03
CA GLN A 561 9.40 -0.79 26.41
C GLN A 561 8.32 -1.87 26.51
N PHE A 562 7.40 -2.00 25.54
CA PHE A 562 6.41 -3.07 25.55
C PHE A 562 7.05 -4.44 25.29
N GLY A 563 8.09 -4.46 24.44
CA GLY A 563 8.82 -5.66 24.07
C GLY A 563 10.01 -6.02 24.98
N PHE A 564 10.59 -5.05 25.71
CA PHE A 564 11.91 -5.28 26.32
C PHE A 564 12.04 -4.78 27.76
N LEU A 565 10.96 -4.34 28.42
CA LEU A 565 10.99 -3.93 29.82
C LEU A 565 11.18 -5.10 30.78
N TYR A 566 12.13 -4.96 31.71
CA TYR A 566 12.30 -5.89 32.83
C TYR A 566 11.77 -5.29 34.14
N GLY A 567 10.79 -5.97 34.75
CA GLY A 567 10.09 -5.56 35.97
C GLY A 567 10.72 -6.03 37.28
N GLY A 568 11.79 -6.82 37.22
CA GLY A 568 12.38 -7.44 38.41
C GLY A 568 11.81 -8.82 38.76
N ASP A 569 10.73 -9.25 38.10
CA ASP A 569 10.09 -10.55 38.28
C ASP A 569 9.36 -11.03 37.00
N ASP A 570 8.64 -12.15 37.09
CA ASP A 570 7.98 -12.80 35.95
C ASP A 570 6.77 -12.04 35.39
N ARG A 571 6.26 -11.00 36.07
CA ARG A 571 5.21 -10.13 35.52
C ARG A 571 5.73 -9.31 34.35
N ALA A 572 7.04 -9.03 34.33
CA ALA A 572 7.74 -8.44 33.20
C ALA A 572 9.17 -9.02 33.11
N PRO A 573 9.34 -10.19 32.48
CA PRO A 573 10.59 -10.95 32.52
C PRO A 573 11.72 -10.37 31.65
N GLY A 574 11.44 -9.32 30.88
CA GLY A 574 12.31 -8.83 29.82
C GLY A 574 12.23 -9.72 28.57
N ASN A 575 12.61 -9.17 27.42
CA ASN A 575 12.59 -9.87 26.12
C ASN A 575 11.19 -10.36 25.67
N GLN A 576 10.12 -9.71 26.09
CA GLN A 576 8.74 -9.98 25.67
C GLN A 576 8.61 -10.05 24.14
N GLY A 577 9.23 -9.12 23.40
CA GLY A 577 9.25 -9.12 21.93
C GLY A 577 9.90 -10.37 21.34
N PHE A 578 10.91 -10.94 22.00
CA PHE A 578 11.45 -12.24 21.58
C PHE A 578 10.54 -13.41 21.95
N TYR A 579 9.84 -13.36 23.08
CA TYR A 579 8.80 -14.35 23.38
C TYR A 579 7.65 -14.28 22.38
N ASP A 580 7.29 -13.10 21.89
CA ASP A 580 6.28 -12.90 20.85
C ASP A 580 6.69 -13.61 19.56
N GLN A 581 7.94 -13.41 19.12
CA GLN A 581 8.53 -14.12 17.98
C GLN A 581 8.56 -15.64 18.19
N LEU A 582 8.92 -16.10 19.38
CA LEU A 582 8.93 -17.52 19.74
C LEU A 582 7.53 -18.14 19.66
N LEU A 583 6.50 -17.43 20.13
CA LEU A 583 5.12 -17.92 20.07
C LEU A 583 4.60 -17.95 18.62
N ALA A 584 4.89 -16.93 17.82
CA ALA A 584 4.58 -16.94 16.39
C ALA A 584 5.26 -18.11 15.65
N LEU A 585 6.52 -18.41 15.94
CA LEU A 585 7.22 -19.56 15.37
C LEU A 585 6.56 -20.90 15.75
N LYS A 586 6.09 -21.02 17.00
CA LYS A 586 5.34 -22.20 17.45
C LYS A 586 4.01 -22.31 16.71
N TRP A 587 3.30 -21.21 16.53
CA TRP A 587 2.06 -21.15 15.75
C TRP A 587 2.30 -21.60 14.29
N VAL A 588 3.39 -21.14 13.67
CA VAL A 588 3.78 -21.53 12.31
C VAL A 588 4.06 -23.03 12.23
N ARG A 589 4.86 -23.59 13.15
CA ARG A 589 5.08 -25.06 13.16
C ARG A 589 3.79 -25.87 13.28
N GLU A 590 2.82 -25.34 14.01
CA GLU A 590 1.53 -26.00 14.21
C GLU A 590 0.61 -25.88 12.99
N ASN A 591 0.61 -24.75 12.27
CA ASN A 591 -0.41 -24.45 11.26
C ASN A 591 0.08 -24.43 9.81
N ILE A 592 1.38 -24.24 9.55
CA ILE A 592 1.84 -23.86 8.20
C ILE A 592 1.59 -24.93 7.12
N HIS A 593 1.52 -26.21 7.52
CA HIS A 593 1.15 -27.31 6.62
C HIS A 593 -0.26 -27.19 6.04
N LYS A 594 -1.16 -26.45 6.72
CA LYS A 594 -2.51 -26.16 6.23
C LYS A 594 -2.52 -25.11 5.12
N PHE A 595 -1.45 -24.33 5.03
CA PHE A 595 -1.17 -23.37 3.95
C PHE A 595 -0.25 -23.96 2.88
N GLY A 596 0.07 -25.27 2.94
CA GLY A 596 0.98 -25.93 2.00
C GLY A 596 2.47 -25.82 2.35
N GLY A 597 2.83 -25.36 3.55
CA GLY A 597 4.23 -25.22 3.99
C GLY A 597 4.75 -26.42 4.79
N ASP A 598 6.04 -26.73 4.65
CA ASP A 598 6.73 -27.77 5.39
C ASP A 598 7.26 -27.23 6.72
N ARG A 599 6.64 -27.66 7.82
CA ARG A 599 7.01 -27.28 9.19
C ARG A 599 8.43 -27.70 9.61
N ASP A 600 9.06 -28.61 8.87
CA ASP A 600 10.42 -29.09 9.13
C ASP A 600 11.46 -28.43 8.21
N GLN A 601 11.03 -27.55 7.29
CA GLN A 601 11.88 -26.75 6.39
C GLN A 601 11.72 -25.23 6.61
N ILE A 602 11.61 -24.80 7.86
CA ILE A 602 11.51 -23.38 8.24
C ILE A 602 12.90 -22.72 8.23
N THR A 603 13.00 -21.60 7.51
CA THR A 603 14.12 -20.67 7.51
C THR A 603 13.70 -19.37 8.18
N ILE A 604 14.34 -18.98 9.29
CA ILE A 604 14.13 -17.64 9.87
C ILE A 604 15.09 -16.63 9.23
N PHE A 605 14.62 -15.42 8.98
CA PHE A 605 15.45 -14.36 8.40
C PHE A 605 14.96 -12.97 8.79
N GLY A 606 15.86 -11.99 8.75
CA GLY A 606 15.56 -10.62 9.14
C GLY A 606 16.75 -9.70 8.95
N GLU A 607 16.47 -8.41 8.78
CA GLU A 607 17.44 -7.34 8.54
C GLU A 607 17.65 -6.48 9.78
N SER A 608 18.87 -5.98 10.01
CA SER A 608 19.15 -5.06 11.11
C SER A 608 18.75 -5.67 12.48
N ALA A 609 17.81 -5.07 13.22
CA ALA A 609 17.25 -5.64 14.43
C ALA A 609 16.47 -6.95 14.23
N GLY A 610 15.99 -7.21 13.02
CA GLY A 610 15.49 -8.51 12.60
C GLY A 610 16.60 -9.55 12.60
N SER A 611 17.80 -9.18 12.14
CA SER A 611 19.00 -10.03 12.22
C SER A 611 19.46 -10.24 13.68
N TRP A 612 19.32 -9.22 14.54
CA TRP A 612 19.51 -9.39 16.00
C TRP A 612 18.53 -10.42 16.55
N SER A 613 17.25 -10.31 16.20
CA SER A 613 16.23 -11.28 16.56
C SER A 613 16.57 -12.70 16.09
N VAL A 614 17.03 -12.88 14.84
CA VAL A 614 17.52 -14.17 14.32
C VAL A 614 18.65 -14.71 15.19
N SER A 615 19.65 -13.88 15.53
CA SER A 615 20.74 -14.31 16.42
C SER A 615 20.26 -14.67 17.83
N ALA A 616 19.27 -13.96 18.38
CA ALA A 616 18.66 -14.29 19.68
C ALA A 616 17.93 -15.65 19.63
N GLN A 617 17.22 -15.95 18.53
CA GLN A 617 16.58 -17.26 18.32
C GLN A 617 17.63 -18.39 18.25
N ILE A 618 18.78 -18.16 17.61
CA ILE A 618 19.88 -19.14 17.55
C ILE A 618 20.47 -19.38 18.95
N LEU A 619 20.64 -18.34 19.75
CA LEU A 619 21.21 -18.41 21.10
C LEU A 619 20.22 -18.96 22.14
N SER A 620 18.92 -18.79 21.95
CA SER A 620 17.91 -19.18 22.93
C SER A 620 17.72 -20.70 22.99
N PRO A 621 17.78 -21.32 24.18
CA PRO A 621 17.43 -22.74 24.33
C PRO A 621 15.95 -23.01 24.05
N LEU A 622 15.09 -21.99 24.17
CA LEU A 622 13.63 -22.11 23.97
C LEU A 622 13.25 -22.32 22.50
N SER A 623 14.12 -21.91 21.57
CA SER A 623 13.87 -21.99 20.12
C SER A 623 14.38 -23.29 19.50
N LYS A 624 14.90 -24.21 20.32
CA LYS A 624 15.50 -25.47 19.85
C LYS A 624 14.50 -26.32 19.06
N GLY A 625 14.88 -26.65 17.83
CA GLY A 625 14.09 -27.51 16.94
C GLY A 625 12.92 -26.80 16.25
N LEU A 626 12.81 -25.46 16.36
CA LEU A 626 11.73 -24.70 15.71
C LEU A 626 12.02 -24.34 14.24
N PHE A 627 13.30 -24.28 13.85
CA PHE A 627 13.73 -23.91 12.50
C PHE A 627 14.97 -24.70 12.09
N LYS A 628 15.14 -24.86 10.77
CA LYS A 628 16.22 -25.64 10.16
C LYS A 628 17.35 -24.77 9.60
N ARG A 629 17.03 -23.53 9.23
CA ARG A 629 17.96 -22.60 8.57
C ARG A 629 17.77 -21.19 9.11
N ALA A 630 18.81 -20.37 9.03
CA ALA A 630 18.77 -18.97 9.42
C ALA A 630 19.53 -18.09 8.42
N ILE A 631 19.00 -16.90 8.13
CA ILE A 631 19.66 -15.87 7.32
C ILE A 631 19.76 -14.60 8.16
N MET A 632 20.96 -14.07 8.29
CA MET A 632 21.27 -12.86 9.06
C MET A 632 21.71 -11.75 8.09
N GLU A 633 20.92 -10.67 8.03
CA GLU A 633 21.15 -9.55 7.12
C GLU A 633 21.53 -8.31 7.93
N SER A 634 22.83 -8.02 8.03
CA SER A 634 23.37 -6.82 8.67
C SER A 634 23.03 -6.66 10.16
N GLY A 635 23.62 -7.51 11.01
CA GLY A 635 23.64 -7.34 12.47
C GLY A 635 23.63 -8.67 13.25
N ALA A 636 24.15 -8.69 14.47
CA ALA A 636 24.05 -9.84 15.39
C ALA A 636 24.19 -9.42 16.86
N HIS A 637 23.61 -10.19 17.78
CA HIS A 637 23.93 -10.14 19.20
C HIS A 637 25.29 -10.80 19.46
N MET A 638 26.34 -9.99 19.58
CA MET A 638 27.72 -10.46 19.78
C MET A 638 28.49 -9.67 20.82
N PHE A 639 28.05 -8.47 21.18
CA PHE A 639 28.75 -7.64 22.15
C PHE A 639 28.08 -7.79 23.53
N ASN A 640 28.88 -7.60 24.58
CA ASN A 640 28.48 -7.99 25.95
C ASN A 640 28.20 -6.77 26.85
N LYS A 641 28.21 -5.53 26.32
CA LYS A 641 28.02 -4.34 27.15
C LYS A 641 27.39 -3.16 26.39
N ASN A 642 26.32 -2.61 26.96
CA ASN A 642 25.71 -1.30 26.66
C ASN A 642 25.14 -1.06 25.26
N ARG A 643 25.00 -2.07 24.39
CA ARG A 643 24.57 -1.84 23.00
C ARG A 643 23.46 -2.74 22.50
N ASP A 644 23.73 -4.02 22.34
CA ASP A 644 22.83 -5.03 21.79
C ASP A 644 22.21 -5.90 22.90
N ILE A 645 22.89 -6.01 24.04
CA ILE A 645 22.45 -6.71 25.25
C ILE A 645 22.77 -5.87 26.50
N ARG A 646 21.87 -5.91 27.50
CA ARG A 646 22.06 -5.30 28.83
C ARG A 646 21.71 -6.26 29.97
N THR A 647 22.26 -5.99 31.15
CA THR A 647 21.99 -6.81 32.34
C THR A 647 20.61 -6.49 32.93
N LYS A 648 20.04 -7.44 33.67
CA LYS A 648 18.79 -7.23 34.42
C LYS A 648 18.80 -5.99 35.32
N SER A 649 19.93 -5.71 35.98
CA SER A 649 20.05 -4.54 36.87
C SER A 649 19.97 -3.21 36.11
N GLU A 650 20.57 -3.13 34.93
CA GLU A 650 20.56 -1.92 34.10
C GLU A 650 19.16 -1.65 33.55
N VAL A 651 18.52 -2.68 32.99
CA VAL A 651 17.17 -2.55 32.43
C VAL A 651 16.15 -2.23 33.53
N LEU A 652 16.28 -2.84 34.71
CA LEU A 652 15.42 -2.52 35.87
C LEU A 652 15.59 -1.07 36.34
N SER A 653 16.82 -0.56 36.35
CA SER A 653 17.11 0.83 36.72
C SER A 653 16.39 1.80 35.78
N ASP A 654 16.49 1.56 34.47
CA ASP A 654 15.84 2.42 33.48
C ASP A 654 14.32 2.29 33.51
N ALA A 655 13.78 1.08 33.72
CA ALA A 655 12.34 0.86 33.90
C ALA A 655 11.79 1.63 35.11
N LYS A 656 12.53 1.68 36.22
CA LYS A 656 12.16 2.51 37.38
C LYS A 656 12.27 4.00 37.10
N ASN A 657 13.23 4.45 36.30
CA ASN A 657 13.32 5.85 35.88
C ASN A 657 12.15 6.26 34.98
N LEU A 658 11.73 5.37 34.06
CA LEU A 658 10.50 5.55 33.28
C LEU A 658 9.27 5.63 34.19
N ALA A 659 9.18 4.75 35.20
CA ALA A 659 8.09 4.79 36.16
C ALA A 659 8.04 6.12 36.95
N LYS A 660 9.22 6.65 37.35
CA LYS A 660 9.33 7.97 38.00
C LYS A 660 8.87 9.09 37.08
N HIS A 661 9.17 9.02 35.78
CA HIS A 661 8.70 10.00 34.79
C HIS A 661 7.16 10.10 34.76
N PHE A 662 6.47 8.97 34.96
CA PHE A 662 5.01 8.90 35.05
C PHE A 662 4.45 9.05 36.47
N ASN A 663 5.27 9.49 37.43
CA ASN A 663 4.88 9.65 38.84
C ASN A 663 4.33 8.36 39.49
N CYS A 664 4.80 7.20 39.06
CA CYS A 664 4.41 5.93 39.64
C CYS A 664 5.08 5.72 41.02
N SER A 665 4.32 5.16 41.97
CA SER A 665 4.83 4.84 43.31
C SER A 665 5.80 3.66 43.28
N GLU A 666 6.79 3.62 44.19
CA GLU A 666 7.79 2.53 44.17
C GLU A 666 7.23 1.14 44.41
N ASN A 667 6.10 1.01 45.11
CA ASN A 667 5.51 -0.29 45.48
C ASN A 667 4.57 -0.86 44.40
N GLU A 668 4.05 -0.03 43.50
CA GLU A 668 3.05 -0.41 42.48
C GLU A 668 3.44 0.12 41.09
N TRP A 669 4.74 0.30 40.86
CA TRP A 669 5.24 1.02 39.69
C TRP A 669 4.91 0.30 38.38
N LEU A 670 4.90 -1.04 38.37
CA LEU A 670 4.60 -1.84 37.19
C LEU A 670 3.10 -1.79 36.86
N GLU A 671 2.23 -1.95 37.86
CA GLU A 671 0.77 -1.79 37.72
C GLU A 671 0.39 -0.38 37.29
N CYS A 672 1.13 0.62 37.77
CA CYS A 672 0.98 2.00 37.33
C CYS A 672 1.32 2.14 35.83
N LEU A 673 2.47 1.64 35.38
CA LEU A 673 2.85 1.66 33.96
C LEU A 673 1.87 0.86 33.07
N GLN A 674 1.23 -0.20 33.59
CA GLN A 674 0.17 -0.92 32.88
C GLN A 674 -1.10 -0.09 32.64
N LYS A 675 -1.30 0.99 33.39
CA LYS A 675 -2.46 1.90 33.27
C LYS A 675 -2.14 3.19 32.52
N VAL A 676 -0.85 3.49 32.27
CA VAL A 676 -0.46 4.66 31.48
C VAL A 676 -0.98 4.48 30.04
N ASP A 677 -1.45 5.56 29.44
CA ASP A 677 -1.83 5.56 28.03
C ASP A 677 -0.66 5.10 27.14
N ALA A 678 -0.94 4.23 26.17
CA ALA A 678 0.10 3.68 25.32
C ALA A 678 0.87 4.79 24.59
N ASN A 679 0.19 5.82 24.09
CA ASN A 679 0.83 6.92 23.35
C ASN A 679 1.79 7.73 24.23
N HIS A 680 1.46 7.90 25.51
CA HIS A 680 2.36 8.58 26.43
C HIS A 680 3.61 7.74 26.74
N LEU A 681 3.47 6.42 26.95
CA LEU A 681 4.62 5.53 27.14
C LEU A 681 5.56 5.58 25.92
N ILE A 682 4.95 5.54 24.74
CA ILE A 682 5.56 5.69 23.42
C ILE A 682 6.39 6.98 23.35
N GLU A 683 5.82 8.13 23.70
CA GLU A 683 6.56 9.40 23.67
C GLU A 683 7.73 9.46 24.68
N ALA A 684 7.66 8.65 25.74
CA ALA A 684 8.69 8.54 26.78
C ALA A 684 9.69 7.39 26.56
N THR A 685 9.78 6.80 25.35
CA THR A 685 10.67 5.65 25.10
C THR A 685 12.12 5.93 25.47
N VAL A 686 12.68 5.02 26.27
CA VAL A 686 14.05 5.08 26.77
C VAL A 686 14.89 4.06 26.00
N VAL A 687 15.90 4.52 25.25
CA VAL A 687 16.79 3.67 24.43
C VAL A 687 17.37 2.50 25.24
N GLY A 688 17.66 2.72 26.52
CA GLY A 688 18.19 1.70 27.43
C GLY A 688 17.27 0.50 27.71
N ILE A 689 15.96 0.61 27.42
CA ILE A 689 14.91 -0.42 27.60
C ILE A 689 14.44 -0.93 26.23
N THR A 690 15.20 -0.71 25.15
CA THR A 690 14.87 -1.13 23.78
C THR A 690 15.83 -2.20 23.24
N VAL A 691 16.53 -2.89 24.13
CA VAL A 691 17.60 -3.84 23.80
C VAL A 691 17.41 -5.14 24.59
N ALA A 692 18.05 -6.21 24.13
CA ALA A 692 17.92 -7.52 24.75
C ALA A 692 18.40 -7.52 26.21
N THR A 693 17.72 -8.28 27.08
CA THR A 693 18.09 -8.46 28.49
C THR A 693 18.77 -9.81 28.71
N LEU A 694 20.00 -9.80 29.23
CA LEU A 694 20.77 -10.99 29.60
C LEU A 694 20.28 -11.63 30.89
N ASP A 695 20.73 -12.84 31.17
CA ASP A 695 20.42 -13.61 32.38
C ASP A 695 18.91 -13.85 32.55
N THR A 696 18.20 -13.90 31.41
CA THR A 696 16.77 -14.25 31.33
C THR A 696 16.62 -15.71 30.91
N GLU A 697 15.43 -16.29 31.09
CA GLU A 697 15.14 -17.63 30.56
C GLU A 697 15.32 -17.69 29.02
N TYR A 698 15.02 -16.58 28.34
CA TYR A 698 15.17 -16.48 26.89
C TYR A 698 16.64 -16.39 26.44
N LEU A 699 17.42 -15.51 27.07
CA LEU A 699 18.86 -15.33 26.84
C LEU A 699 19.62 -15.57 28.16
N PRO A 700 19.93 -16.83 28.49
CA PRO A 700 20.50 -17.18 29.79
C PRO A 700 21.97 -16.81 29.95
N VAL A 701 22.70 -16.69 28.84
CA VAL A 701 24.13 -16.34 28.81
C VAL A 701 24.42 -15.50 27.57
N SER A 702 25.57 -14.81 27.55
CA SER A 702 25.99 -14.02 26.38
C SER A 702 26.33 -14.92 25.20
N ALA A 703 26.33 -14.35 23.99
CA ALA A 703 26.70 -15.08 22.78
C ALA A 703 28.07 -15.74 22.89
N HIS A 704 29.05 -15.03 23.46
CA HIS A 704 30.40 -15.57 23.69
C HIS A 704 30.37 -16.83 24.56
N THR A 705 29.74 -16.75 25.73
CA THR A 705 29.59 -17.90 26.65
C THR A 705 28.77 -19.03 26.01
N ALA A 706 27.73 -18.71 25.24
CA ALA A 706 26.92 -19.71 24.54
C ALA A 706 27.78 -20.52 23.55
N PHE A 707 28.62 -19.85 22.75
CA PHE A 707 29.53 -20.52 21.81
C PHE A 707 30.60 -21.35 22.54
N GLU A 708 31.28 -20.79 23.54
CA GLU A 708 32.31 -21.49 24.32
C GLU A 708 31.78 -22.75 25.03
N THR A 709 30.55 -22.65 25.56
CA THR A 709 29.91 -23.75 26.30
C THR A 709 29.05 -24.67 25.42
N LEU A 710 28.98 -24.40 24.11
CA LEU A 710 28.14 -25.11 23.13
C LEU A 710 26.63 -25.10 23.49
N LYS A 711 26.17 -24.08 24.23
CA LYS A 711 24.77 -23.90 24.64
C LYS A 711 24.01 -22.97 23.69
N PHE A 712 23.92 -23.37 22.43
CA PHE A 712 23.16 -22.68 21.37
C PHE A 712 22.60 -23.69 20.35
N ASN A 713 21.71 -23.24 19.46
CA ASN A 713 21.13 -24.07 18.40
C ASN A 713 22.16 -24.29 17.28
N LYS A 714 22.92 -25.39 17.38
CA LYS A 714 24.11 -25.66 16.56
C LYS A 714 23.88 -26.53 15.31
N ASP A 715 22.70 -27.11 15.14
CA ASP A 715 22.40 -28.09 14.08
C ASP A 715 21.55 -27.48 12.94
N LEU A 716 21.93 -26.30 12.44
CA LEU A 716 21.21 -25.55 11.39
C LEU A 716 22.17 -25.00 10.32
N ASP A 717 21.62 -24.68 9.14
CA ASP A 717 22.39 -23.97 8.11
C ASP A 717 22.27 -22.45 8.35
N LEU A 718 23.40 -21.77 8.42
CA LEU A 718 23.47 -20.33 8.63
C LEU A 718 24.02 -19.63 7.37
N MET A 719 23.26 -18.67 6.87
CA MET A 719 23.72 -17.65 5.94
C MET A 719 23.82 -16.33 6.70
N ALA A 720 24.90 -15.59 6.52
CA ALA A 720 25.06 -14.28 7.12
C ALA A 720 25.74 -13.35 6.13
N GLY A 721 25.24 -12.12 5.99
CA GLY A 721 25.73 -11.13 5.05
C GLY A 721 25.50 -9.71 5.54
N VAL A 722 26.22 -8.77 4.95
CA VAL A 722 26.11 -7.33 5.22
C VAL A 722 26.11 -6.54 3.92
N ALA A 723 25.49 -5.37 3.92
CA ALA A 723 25.49 -4.48 2.76
C ALA A 723 26.69 -3.53 2.77
N ALA A 724 27.28 -3.30 1.59
CA ALA A 724 28.37 -2.34 1.46
C ALA A 724 27.89 -0.93 1.82
N HIS A 725 28.70 -0.21 2.61
CA HIS A 725 28.49 1.19 2.98
C HIS A 725 27.17 1.51 3.71
N GLU A 726 26.57 0.52 4.38
CA GLU A 726 25.32 0.70 5.14
C GLU A 726 25.42 1.68 6.32
N GLY A 727 26.65 1.95 6.78
CA GLY A 727 26.91 2.98 7.78
C GLY A 727 26.54 4.40 7.33
N SER A 728 26.39 4.66 6.03
CA SER A 728 25.84 5.92 5.52
C SER A 728 24.41 6.19 5.97
N THR A 729 23.60 5.14 6.05
CA THR A 729 22.21 5.20 6.53
C THR A 729 22.19 5.27 8.06
N LEU A 730 23.00 4.44 8.74
CA LEU A 730 23.06 4.40 10.20
C LEU A 730 23.55 5.71 10.80
N LEU A 731 24.56 6.34 10.18
CA LEU A 731 25.09 7.60 10.67
C LEU A 731 24.03 8.71 10.62
N ARG A 732 23.17 8.74 9.59
CA ARG A 732 22.06 9.70 9.49
C ARG A 732 20.98 9.48 10.56
N MET A 733 20.87 8.28 11.13
CA MET A 733 19.94 8.00 12.24
C MET A 733 20.45 8.57 13.56
N VAL A 734 21.77 8.69 13.72
CA VAL A 734 22.42 9.15 14.97
C VAL A 734 22.77 10.63 14.91
N VAL A 735 23.14 11.14 13.73
CA VAL A 735 23.60 12.51 13.52
C VAL A 735 22.62 13.26 12.61
N GLN A 736 21.96 14.29 13.15
CA GLN A 736 20.94 15.06 12.44
C GLN A 736 21.48 15.80 11.21
N HIS A 737 22.75 16.20 11.22
CA HIS A 737 23.41 16.86 10.10
C HIS A 737 24.88 16.45 10.02
N ILE A 738 25.27 15.78 8.94
CA ILE A 738 26.67 15.49 8.64
C ILE A 738 27.23 16.71 7.89
N PRO A 739 28.22 17.44 8.43
CA PRO A 739 28.80 18.59 7.76
C PRO A 739 29.33 18.22 6.37
N GLN A 740 29.13 19.09 5.37
CA GLN A 740 29.70 18.84 4.03
C GLN A 740 31.23 18.85 4.03
N ASN A 741 31.85 19.64 4.91
CA ASN A 741 33.29 19.72 5.07
C ASN A 741 33.75 18.98 6.33
N ILE A 742 33.55 17.66 6.36
CA ILE A 742 34.02 16.84 7.49
C ILE A 742 35.56 16.79 7.52
N THR A 743 36.14 17.02 8.70
CA THR A 743 37.60 17.02 8.89
C THR A 743 38.07 15.77 9.63
N GLU A 744 39.39 15.49 9.58
CA GLU A 744 40.00 14.45 10.43
C GLU A 744 39.71 14.66 11.93
N SER A 745 39.59 15.92 12.38
CA SER A 745 39.22 16.21 13.78
C SER A 745 37.78 15.79 14.08
N ASP A 746 36.86 16.00 13.15
CA ASP A 746 35.46 15.60 13.32
C ASP A 746 35.32 14.08 13.30
N PHE A 747 36.05 13.39 12.41
CA PHE A 747 36.15 11.94 12.43
C PHE A 747 36.63 11.44 13.79
N LYS A 748 37.73 11.99 14.32
CA LYS A 748 38.28 11.58 15.62
C LYS A 748 37.30 11.78 16.76
N LYS A 749 36.57 12.89 16.79
CA LYS A 749 35.52 13.16 17.81
C LYS A 749 34.38 12.15 17.72
N LEU A 750 33.93 11.82 16.51
CA LEU A 750 32.87 10.84 16.30
C LEU A 750 33.36 9.42 16.61
N ALA A 751 34.60 9.08 16.26
CA ALA A 751 35.24 7.82 16.64
C ALA A 751 35.39 7.70 18.18
N GLN A 752 35.76 8.78 18.87
CA GLN A 752 35.84 8.81 20.35
C GLN A 752 34.49 8.59 21.02
N SER A 753 33.38 8.93 20.37
CA SER A 753 32.04 8.60 20.89
C SER A 753 31.82 7.09 21.02
N PHE A 754 32.64 6.27 20.36
CA PHE A 754 32.66 4.81 20.47
C PHE A 754 33.61 4.24 21.52
N ASP A 755 34.49 5.05 22.14
CA ASP A 755 35.42 4.57 23.18
C ASP A 755 34.67 4.01 24.40
N SER A 756 33.45 4.48 24.67
CA SER A 756 32.57 3.95 25.72
C SER A 756 31.88 2.63 25.34
N PHE A 757 31.85 2.28 24.06
CA PHE A 757 31.19 1.09 23.51
C PHE A 757 32.17 -0.06 23.23
N PHE A 758 33.42 0.25 22.88
CA PHE A 758 34.47 -0.72 22.63
C PHE A 758 35.62 -0.48 23.62
N HIS A 759 35.49 -1.06 24.82
CA HIS A 759 36.50 -0.95 25.88
C HIS A 759 37.91 -1.42 25.45
N ASP A 760 38.02 -2.18 24.35
CA ASP A 760 39.26 -2.75 23.82
C ASP A 760 39.80 -2.01 22.57
N LEU A 761 39.09 -1.01 22.04
CA LEU A 761 39.52 -0.24 20.86
C LEU A 761 39.86 1.20 21.26
N ASN A 762 41.09 1.62 20.95
CA ASN A 762 41.54 3.00 21.14
C ASN A 762 41.13 3.84 19.92
N ALA A 763 40.42 4.96 20.10
CA ALA A 763 40.08 5.93 19.05
C ALA A 763 41.26 6.29 18.12
N THR A 764 42.49 6.28 18.63
CA THR A 764 43.70 6.51 17.83
C THR A 764 43.92 5.38 16.82
N ALA A 765 43.84 4.13 17.26
CA ALA A 765 43.99 2.96 16.40
C ALA A 765 42.85 2.86 15.37
N ILE A 766 41.61 3.20 15.78
CA ILE A 766 40.47 3.31 14.87
C ILE A 766 40.77 4.37 13.79
N SER A 767 41.20 5.56 14.22
CA SER A 767 41.50 6.65 13.28
C SER A 767 42.64 6.30 12.34
N ASP A 768 43.69 5.63 12.82
CA ASP A 768 44.81 5.20 11.98
C ASP A 768 44.38 4.14 10.96
N PHE A 769 43.48 3.23 11.34
CA PHE A 769 42.96 2.22 10.42
C PHE A 769 42.11 2.84 9.30
N TYR A 770 41.09 3.64 9.63
CA TYR A 770 40.16 4.18 8.65
C TYR A 770 40.69 5.39 7.89
N LEU A 771 41.58 6.20 8.50
CA LEU A 771 42.15 7.39 7.86
C LEU A 771 43.55 7.16 7.26
N GLY A 772 44.20 6.02 7.55
CA GLY A 772 45.61 5.78 7.22
C GLY A 772 45.93 5.75 5.74
N ASN A 773 44.96 5.33 4.91
CA ASN A 773 45.14 5.11 3.47
C ASN A 773 44.35 6.08 2.58
N ILE A 774 43.80 7.15 3.14
CA ILE A 774 43.01 8.14 2.40
C ILE A 774 43.65 9.53 2.41
N ASN A 775 43.25 10.40 1.47
CA ASN A 775 43.59 11.81 1.54
C ASN A 775 42.76 12.50 2.64
N LYS A 776 43.35 12.71 3.82
CA LYS A 776 42.70 13.32 4.98
C LYS A 776 42.26 14.79 4.78
N THR A 777 42.73 15.43 3.71
CA THR A 777 42.32 16.80 3.33
C THR A 777 41.11 16.81 2.38
N ASP A 778 40.70 15.65 1.87
CA ASP A 778 39.51 15.47 1.05
C ASP A 778 38.31 15.11 1.95
N PRO A 779 37.35 16.03 2.16
CA PRO A 779 36.22 15.80 3.04
C PRO A 779 35.36 14.60 2.62
N GLU A 780 35.27 14.30 1.32
CA GLU A 780 34.48 13.16 0.86
C GLU A 780 35.12 11.84 1.30
N GLN A 781 36.44 11.71 1.20
CA GLN A 781 37.14 10.49 1.65
C GLN A 781 37.01 10.29 3.15
N VAL A 782 37.11 11.36 3.95
CA VAL A 782 36.92 11.29 5.41
C VAL A 782 35.47 10.92 5.75
N LYS A 783 34.49 11.40 4.96
CA LYS A 783 33.08 11.03 5.10
C LYS A 783 32.84 9.55 4.83
N TRP A 784 33.42 9.01 3.75
CA TRP A 784 33.32 7.58 3.43
C TRP A 784 33.96 6.70 4.49
N ALA A 785 35.15 7.07 4.98
CA ALA A 785 35.79 6.38 6.10
C ALA A 785 34.89 6.35 7.36
N LEU A 786 34.12 7.42 7.59
CA LEU A 786 33.17 7.47 8.71
C LEU A 786 31.96 6.54 8.48
N TYR A 787 31.46 6.45 7.24
CA TYR A 787 30.43 5.48 6.89
C TYR A 787 30.91 4.04 7.10
N ASP A 788 32.12 3.73 6.67
CA ASP A 788 32.70 2.39 6.85
C ASP A 788 32.87 2.10 8.35
N LEU A 789 33.38 3.03 9.16
CA LEU A 789 33.47 2.89 10.62
C LEU A 789 32.12 2.52 11.26
N TYR A 790 31.06 3.26 10.94
CA TYR A 790 29.73 2.99 11.51
C TYR A 790 29.15 1.68 11.00
N GLY A 791 29.31 1.36 9.71
CA GLY A 791 28.83 0.10 9.13
C GLY A 791 29.52 -1.11 9.76
N ASP A 792 30.84 -1.06 9.85
CA ASP A 792 31.66 -2.14 10.38
C ASP A 792 31.39 -2.38 11.86
N LEU A 793 31.41 -1.33 12.68
CA LEU A 793 31.16 -1.46 14.11
C LEU A 793 29.71 -1.88 14.39
N LEU A 794 28.75 -1.30 13.66
CA LEU A 794 27.36 -1.52 13.99
C LEU A 794 26.80 -2.84 13.45
N MET A 795 27.24 -3.28 12.28
CA MET A 795 26.62 -4.37 11.55
C MET A 795 27.62 -5.43 11.09
N ALA A 796 28.69 -5.05 10.38
CA ALA A 796 29.58 -6.03 9.74
C ALA A 796 30.37 -6.89 10.74
N CYS A 797 31.09 -6.26 11.67
CA CYS A 797 31.89 -6.96 12.68
C CYS A 797 31.06 -7.92 13.54
N PRO A 798 29.93 -7.52 14.16
CA PRO A 798 29.12 -8.45 14.93
C PRO A 798 28.57 -9.60 14.07
N THR A 799 28.11 -9.33 12.84
CA THR A 799 27.61 -10.37 11.92
C THR A 799 28.70 -11.39 11.59
N TYR A 800 29.88 -10.89 11.21
CA TYR A 800 31.04 -11.72 10.88
C TYR A 800 31.51 -12.53 12.09
N GLN A 801 31.63 -11.91 13.27
CA GLN A 801 32.05 -12.60 14.49
C GLN A 801 31.05 -13.69 14.89
N PHE A 802 29.75 -13.42 14.81
CA PHE A 802 28.71 -14.42 15.06
C PHE A 802 28.85 -15.61 14.10
N ALA A 803 28.93 -15.34 12.79
CA ALA A 803 29.05 -16.37 11.77
C ALA A 803 30.34 -17.20 11.93
N LYS A 804 31.47 -16.55 12.24
CA LYS A 804 32.75 -17.20 12.51
C LYS A 804 32.70 -18.09 13.75
N ASN A 805 32.13 -17.60 14.85
CA ASN A 805 31.97 -18.38 16.08
C ASN A 805 31.02 -19.55 15.87
N TYR A 806 29.91 -19.33 15.17
CA TYR A 806 28.98 -20.38 14.77
C TYR A 806 29.70 -21.47 13.97
N ALA A 807 30.38 -21.12 12.87
CA ALA A 807 31.07 -22.07 12.01
C ALA A 807 32.16 -22.88 12.75
N THR A 808 32.84 -22.26 13.71
CA THR A 808 33.88 -22.90 14.52
C THR A 808 33.30 -23.94 15.50
N HIS A 809 32.12 -23.68 16.06
CA HIS A 809 31.54 -24.47 17.15
C HIS A 809 30.39 -25.40 16.73
N SER A 810 29.75 -25.18 15.56
CA SER A 810 28.59 -25.94 15.08
C SER A 810 28.94 -27.27 14.40
N GLY A 811 30.22 -27.51 14.10
CA GLY A 811 30.66 -28.70 13.35
C GLY A 811 30.35 -28.67 11.85
N ALA A 812 29.56 -27.70 11.37
CA ALA A 812 29.17 -27.54 9.96
C ALA A 812 30.35 -27.20 9.03
N GLY A 813 31.46 -26.67 9.57
CA GLY A 813 32.66 -26.30 8.80
C GLY A 813 33.55 -27.45 8.32
N ARG A 814 33.22 -28.73 8.60
CA ARG A 814 34.11 -29.86 8.25
C ARG A 814 34.01 -30.36 6.81
N ASN A 815 33.03 -29.92 6.00
CA ASN A 815 32.75 -30.51 4.68
C ASN A 815 32.74 -29.55 3.47
N ARG A 816 33.35 -28.35 3.52
CA ARG A 816 33.56 -27.53 2.30
C ARG A 816 35.03 -27.13 2.11
N PRO A 817 35.57 -27.14 0.87
CA PRO A 817 36.95 -26.74 0.60
C PRO A 817 37.15 -25.26 0.95
N LYS A 818 38.28 -24.95 1.59
CA LYS A 818 38.72 -23.59 1.88
C LYS A 818 38.94 -22.82 0.59
N SER A 819 38.04 -21.91 0.23
CA SER A 819 38.32 -20.82 -0.69
C SER A 819 37.80 -19.52 -0.09
N GLY A 820 38.70 -18.59 0.22
CA GLY A 820 38.36 -17.24 0.69
C GLY A 820 38.85 -16.89 2.09
N GLN A 821 40.15 -17.06 2.37
CA GLN A 821 40.83 -16.23 3.37
C GLN A 821 41.34 -14.99 2.64
N ASN A 822 40.57 -13.92 2.69
CA ASN A 822 40.98 -12.51 2.63
C ASN A 822 39.69 -11.66 2.52
N LEU A 823 39.08 -11.41 3.67
CA LEU A 823 38.21 -10.28 3.96
C LEU A 823 38.61 -9.77 5.34
#